data_AF-A0A2T5G217-F1
#
_entry.id   AF-A0A2T5G217-F1
#
_cell.length_a   1.000
_cell.length_b   1.000
_cell.length_c   1.000
_cell.angle_alpha   90.00
_cell.angle_beta   90.00
_cell.angle_gamma   90.00
#
_symmetry.space_group_name_H-M   'P 1'
#
loop_
_entity.id
_entity.type
_entity.pdbx_description
1 polymer ?
#
loop_
_entity_poly.entity_id
_entity_poly.type
_entity_poly.pdbx_seq_one_letter_code
_entity_poly.pdbx_strand_id
1 'polypeptide(L)'
;MATGVKKDKGINRRTLLVGGGAGVGLLIAWAAWPRHYGHNLVAAPGETIFDAFLKIGEDGHVTVIVPQAEMGQGVWTSLPQALADELGADWRTIAVEPAPINPLYANKLLLEQAADGMVPGFLRGAARWAAREIATREALMITGGSSSIRAFEQRMREAGASARALLCMAAGKRWQADWRTCDTEAGFVTHGEERLRFGELAAEAAMLAPPADVLLRRPGSGGISGQPVPRIDLPSKVDGSARFTGDVRLPDMVYASVRHGPHGDSRLVGLDKPAGNKVPGLLHVFEHPRWVAAVATNWWAANQALEAMAPRFAGANPPDDRQIGRALEAALAGGEAERFVETGEGEAALNGAGRVEAAYSVPLAAHTPMEPLNATARLTGDRMELWVPTQAPGLTRAAVARAIGFGEGQVTIYPMLVGGGFGRKIENDAAEQAAILAKLSRKPVQLMWSREEETMRCRYRPPARALLTARLGPRGAIQGWCARIAAPATIGAMNRRLMPGALLPGDGAEAAAVEGANPPYAIPAVVVEHAPADIGIETGMWRSVAHSYTAFFTESFVDELAARAGIDPLSFRMQMLGGNPRLARCLNRVTAIGGWSGGERGSGQGIAAHSSFGSHVAMLAELRVRDGAVMVDRIVAAVDCGRIIHPDIVRQQIEGGIIWGMAAALGGAIGIEKGVATVRNFDGLGLPRLADIPEIRVELIESGEAPGGVGEIAVPPVAPALANALFAATGERLRDLPLRPGGTK
;
A
#
# COMPACT_ATOMS: atom_id res chain seq x y z
N MET A 1 13.49 73.52 -10.32
CA MET A 1 14.84 72.90 -10.28
C MET A 1 15.02 72.32 -8.88
N ALA A 2 15.47 71.11 -8.60
CA ALA A 2 15.97 70.01 -9.41
C ALA A 2 15.64 68.67 -8.69
N THR A 3 15.44 67.67 -9.52
CA THR A 3 15.46 66.20 -9.37
C THR A 3 16.11 65.57 -8.12
N GLY A 4 15.37 64.66 -7.47
CA GLY A 4 15.89 63.59 -6.62
C GLY A 4 15.51 62.22 -7.19
N VAL A 5 16.51 61.47 -7.68
CA VAL A 5 16.40 60.14 -8.30
C VAL A 5 16.19 59.07 -7.21
N LYS A 6 15.10 58.28 -7.30
CA LYS A 6 14.94 57.02 -6.56
C LYS A 6 15.76 55.93 -7.27
N LYS A 7 16.69 55.32 -6.55
CA LYS A 7 17.53 54.20 -7.02
C LYS A 7 16.77 52.89 -6.78
N ASP A 8 16.43 52.18 -7.84
CA ASP A 8 15.84 50.84 -7.79
C ASP A 8 16.79 49.83 -7.11
N LYS A 9 16.30 49.14 -6.08
CA LYS A 9 16.95 47.96 -5.50
C LYS A 9 16.43 46.71 -6.21
N GLY A 10 16.93 46.46 -7.41
CA GLY A 10 16.76 45.17 -8.08
C GLY A 10 17.65 44.09 -7.44
N ILE A 11 17.09 42.90 -7.21
CA ILE A 11 17.84 41.72 -6.76
C ILE A 11 18.85 41.36 -7.86
N ASN A 12 20.15 41.47 -7.56
CA ASN A 12 21.21 41.12 -8.51
C ASN A 12 21.36 39.59 -8.61
N ARG A 13 21.55 39.07 -9.84
CA ARG A 13 21.87 37.67 -10.14
C ARG A 13 22.97 37.09 -9.25
N ARG A 14 23.95 37.90 -8.83
CA ARG A 14 25.03 37.48 -7.92
C ARG A 14 24.53 37.19 -6.50
N THR A 15 23.57 37.96 -5.99
CA THR A 15 22.94 37.73 -4.69
C THR A 15 22.00 36.52 -4.73
N LEU A 16 21.35 36.27 -5.88
CA LEU A 16 20.54 35.06 -6.10
C LEU A 16 21.41 33.79 -6.21
N LEU A 17 22.56 33.87 -6.89
CA LEU A 17 23.52 32.76 -7.02
C LEU A 17 24.26 32.47 -5.71
N VAL A 18 24.64 33.49 -4.95
CA VAL A 18 25.29 33.32 -3.64
C VAL A 18 24.28 32.87 -2.57
N GLY A 19 23.07 33.42 -2.56
CA GLY A 19 21.99 32.99 -1.67
C GLY A 19 21.47 31.58 -2.00
N GLY A 20 21.31 31.26 -3.28
CA GLY A 20 20.95 29.92 -3.76
C GLY A 20 22.08 28.90 -3.51
N GLY A 21 23.34 29.27 -3.75
CA GLY A 21 24.50 28.42 -3.49
C GLY A 21 24.73 28.16 -2.00
N ALA A 22 24.52 29.16 -1.13
CA ALA A 22 24.60 28.97 0.32
C ALA A 22 23.46 28.09 0.86
N GLY A 23 22.22 28.27 0.36
CA GLY A 23 21.09 27.42 0.74
C GLY A 23 21.25 25.97 0.30
N VAL A 24 21.67 25.74 -0.96
CA VAL A 24 21.99 24.40 -1.47
C VAL A 24 23.19 23.80 -0.72
N GLY A 25 24.23 24.59 -0.45
CA GLY A 25 25.38 24.16 0.34
C GLY A 25 25.02 23.77 1.78
N LEU A 26 24.12 24.51 2.44
CA LEU A 26 23.61 24.19 3.78
C LEU A 26 22.71 22.95 3.77
N LEU A 27 21.89 22.74 2.74
CA LEU A 27 21.10 21.51 2.59
C LEU A 27 22.00 20.30 2.36
N ILE A 28 23.02 20.44 1.51
CA ILE A 28 24.03 19.38 1.29
C ILE A 28 24.82 19.13 2.57
N ALA A 29 25.25 20.17 3.30
CA ALA A 29 25.98 20.01 4.56
C ALA A 29 25.10 19.38 5.65
N TRP A 30 23.84 19.81 5.80
CA TRP A 30 22.88 19.21 6.71
C TRP A 30 22.64 17.74 6.36
N ALA A 31 22.44 17.42 5.08
CA ALA A 31 22.15 16.07 4.61
C ALA A 31 23.40 15.16 4.63
N ALA A 32 24.61 15.69 4.42
CA ALA A 32 25.87 14.96 4.51
C ALA A 32 26.42 14.84 5.94
N TRP A 33 25.87 15.57 6.91
CA TRP A 33 26.29 15.47 8.31
C TRP A 33 25.97 14.08 8.87
N PRO A 34 26.99 13.27 9.24
CA PRO A 34 26.78 11.92 9.72
C PRO A 34 26.01 11.96 11.05
N ARG A 35 24.95 11.17 11.15
CA ARG A 35 24.16 10.98 12.37
C ARG A 35 24.20 9.51 12.76
N HIS A 36 24.46 9.27 14.04
CA HIS A 36 24.34 7.95 14.64
C HIS A 36 22.99 7.88 15.35
N TYR A 37 22.21 6.84 15.05
CA TYR A 37 20.93 6.58 15.70
C TYR A 37 21.08 5.34 16.56
N GLY A 38 20.85 5.47 17.87
CA GLY A 38 20.74 4.32 18.76
C GLY A 38 19.38 3.63 18.62
N HIS A 39 19.34 2.35 18.96
CA HIS A 39 18.07 1.66 19.15
C HIS A 39 17.35 2.22 20.39
N ASN A 40 16.02 2.19 20.37
CA ASN A 40 15.15 2.54 21.49
C ASN A 40 14.31 1.34 21.94
N LEU A 41 14.85 0.14 21.74
CA LEU A 41 14.28 -1.10 22.26
C LEU A 41 14.40 -1.15 23.77
N VAL A 42 13.42 -1.78 24.40
CA VAL A 42 13.42 -2.10 25.83
C VAL A 42 13.52 -3.61 25.95
N ALA A 43 14.55 -4.09 26.63
CA ALA A 43 14.71 -5.49 26.95
C ALA A 43 13.82 -5.86 28.15
N ALA A 44 13.10 -6.98 28.05
CA ALA A 44 12.49 -7.59 29.22
C ALA A 44 13.57 -8.21 30.14
N PRO A 45 13.25 -8.53 31.41
CA PRO A 45 14.18 -9.27 32.27
C PRO A 45 14.63 -10.58 31.61
N GLY A 46 15.94 -10.80 31.53
CA GLY A 46 16.54 -11.98 30.88
C GLY A 46 16.65 -11.87 29.35
N GLU A 47 16.26 -10.76 28.73
CA GLU A 47 16.50 -10.50 27.30
C GLU A 47 17.76 -9.64 27.10
N THR A 48 18.50 -9.93 26.04
CA THR A 48 19.64 -9.13 25.59
C THR A 48 19.37 -8.56 24.21
N ILE A 49 19.56 -7.24 24.04
CA ILE A 49 19.47 -6.58 22.74
C ILE A 49 20.77 -6.82 21.98
N PHE A 50 20.68 -7.37 20.77
CA PHE A 50 21.83 -7.59 19.89
C PHE A 50 22.00 -6.44 18.90
N ASP A 51 20.90 -6.01 18.30
CA ASP A 51 20.85 -4.87 17.40
C ASP A 51 19.44 -4.26 17.39
N ALA A 52 19.12 -3.44 16.38
CA ALA A 52 17.80 -2.85 16.23
C ALA A 52 16.71 -3.85 15.82
N PHE A 53 17.07 -5.02 15.28
CA PHE A 53 16.15 -5.98 14.69
C PHE A 53 15.95 -7.24 15.52
N LEU A 54 16.81 -7.53 16.51
CA LEU A 54 16.61 -8.70 17.37
C LEU A 54 17.04 -8.54 18.83
N LYS A 55 16.32 -9.26 19.69
CA LYS A 55 16.67 -9.58 21.08
C LYS A 55 16.80 -11.09 21.23
N ILE A 56 17.68 -11.56 22.11
CA ILE A 56 17.80 -12.97 22.48
C ILE A 56 17.65 -13.11 24.00
N GLY A 57 16.71 -13.97 24.41
CA GLY A 57 16.50 -14.35 25.81
C GLY A 57 17.53 -15.36 26.30
N GLU A 58 17.81 -15.37 27.61
CA GLU A 58 18.61 -16.42 28.28
C GLU A 58 18.01 -17.82 28.09
N ASP A 59 16.72 -17.92 27.80
CA ASP A 59 15.99 -19.15 27.48
C ASP A 59 16.14 -19.59 26.00
N GLY A 60 16.79 -18.77 25.18
CA GLY A 60 17.02 -19.02 23.75
C GLY A 60 15.89 -18.56 22.82
N HIS A 61 14.86 -17.88 23.32
CA HIS A 61 13.89 -17.22 22.45
C HIS A 61 14.53 -16.05 21.71
N VAL A 62 14.23 -15.93 20.41
CA VAL A 62 14.69 -14.83 19.57
C VAL A 62 13.50 -13.98 19.20
N THR A 63 13.48 -12.75 19.69
CA THR A 63 12.41 -11.79 19.43
C THR A 63 12.83 -10.87 18.29
N VAL A 64 12.14 -10.96 17.16
CA VAL A 64 12.41 -10.16 15.97
C VAL A 64 11.56 -8.89 15.98
N ILE A 65 12.21 -7.76 15.77
CA ILE A 65 11.59 -6.44 15.75
C ILE A 65 11.16 -6.08 14.32
N VAL A 66 9.85 -6.00 14.09
CA VAL A 66 9.30 -5.78 12.75
C VAL A 66 8.70 -4.38 12.63
N PRO A 67 9.22 -3.52 11.74
CA PRO A 67 8.74 -2.13 11.60
C PRO A 67 7.51 -1.97 10.70
N GLN A 68 6.96 -3.07 10.22
CA GLN A 68 5.84 -3.11 9.28
C GLN A 68 4.58 -3.60 9.99
N ALA A 69 3.44 -2.98 9.69
CA ALA A 69 2.15 -3.33 10.27
C ALA A 69 1.67 -4.69 9.73
N GLU A 70 1.20 -5.58 10.59
CA GLU A 70 0.59 -6.86 10.19
C GLU A 70 -0.93 -6.68 10.02
N MET A 71 -1.40 -6.81 8.78
CA MET A 71 -2.80 -6.67 8.37
C MET A 71 -3.37 -7.95 7.71
N GLY A 72 -2.72 -9.10 7.90
CA GLY A 72 -3.06 -10.39 7.30
C GLY A 72 -2.07 -10.86 6.23
N GLN A 73 -1.22 -9.97 5.72
CA GLN A 73 -0.27 -10.23 4.65
C GLN A 73 0.95 -11.07 5.06
N GLY A 74 1.17 -11.31 6.35
CA GLY A 74 2.20 -12.24 6.83
C GLY A 74 3.61 -11.67 6.95
N VAL A 75 3.75 -10.34 7.04
CA VAL A 75 5.07 -9.70 7.20
C VAL A 75 5.71 -10.03 8.55
N TRP A 76 4.88 -10.25 9.59
CA TRP A 76 5.31 -10.73 10.91
C TRP A 76 5.74 -12.21 10.91
N THR A 77 5.66 -12.90 9.79
CA THR A 77 6.23 -14.24 9.60
C THR A 77 7.41 -14.19 8.63
N SER A 78 7.25 -13.60 7.44
CA SER A 78 8.29 -13.63 6.41
C SER A 78 9.57 -12.86 6.79
N LEU A 79 9.47 -11.71 7.46
CA LEU A 79 10.67 -10.99 7.89
C LEU A 79 11.43 -11.75 9.01
N PRO A 80 10.76 -12.23 10.07
CA PRO A 80 11.41 -13.11 11.04
C PRO A 80 11.97 -14.39 10.44
N GLN A 81 11.33 -14.99 9.44
CA GLN A 81 11.86 -16.17 8.74
C GLN A 81 13.20 -15.89 8.07
N ALA A 82 13.33 -14.75 7.37
CA ALA A 82 14.60 -14.36 6.74
C ALA A 82 15.71 -14.14 7.78
N LEU A 83 15.40 -13.55 8.94
CA LEU A 83 16.36 -13.38 10.03
C LEU A 83 16.74 -14.71 10.67
N ALA A 84 15.76 -15.53 11.01
CA ALA A 84 15.94 -16.81 11.70
C ALA A 84 16.74 -17.81 10.84
N ASP A 85 16.48 -17.84 9.53
CA ASP A 85 17.24 -18.61 8.55
C ASP A 85 18.72 -18.23 8.54
N GLU A 86 18.99 -16.93 8.49
CA GLU A 86 20.33 -16.41 8.47
C GLU A 86 21.06 -16.62 9.81
N LEU A 87 20.34 -16.47 10.93
CA LEU A 87 20.84 -16.72 12.28
C LEU A 87 21.03 -18.21 12.61
N GLY A 88 20.38 -19.13 11.89
CA GLY A 88 20.34 -20.56 12.26
C GLY A 88 19.51 -20.83 13.52
N ALA A 89 18.47 -20.03 13.76
CA ALA A 89 17.60 -20.17 14.92
C ALA A 89 16.55 -21.27 14.73
N ASP A 90 16.08 -21.87 15.83
CA ASP A 90 14.92 -22.77 15.81
C ASP A 90 13.65 -21.94 15.57
N TRP A 91 12.92 -22.26 14.50
CA TRP A 91 11.68 -21.54 14.16
C TRP A 91 10.65 -21.53 15.32
N ARG A 92 10.65 -22.57 16.16
CA ARG A 92 9.71 -22.70 17.28
C ARG A 92 9.99 -21.72 18.42
N THR A 93 11.16 -21.11 18.46
CA THR A 93 11.56 -20.14 19.50
C THR A 93 11.58 -18.70 18.97
N ILE A 94 11.06 -18.46 17.77
CA ILE A 94 10.96 -17.12 17.19
C ILE A 94 9.68 -16.43 17.67
N ALA A 95 9.87 -15.23 18.21
CA ALA A 95 8.80 -14.30 18.54
C ALA A 95 8.89 -13.02 17.69
N VAL A 96 7.82 -12.24 17.66
CA VAL A 96 7.76 -10.99 16.91
C VAL A 96 7.24 -9.85 17.79
N GLU A 97 7.88 -8.70 17.69
CA GLU A 97 7.44 -7.46 18.32
C GLU A 97 7.37 -6.32 17.29
N PRO A 98 6.38 -5.42 17.37
CA PRO A 98 6.34 -4.23 16.54
C PRO A 98 7.50 -3.29 16.89
N ALA A 99 8.16 -2.74 15.87
CA ALA A 99 9.22 -1.77 16.11
C ALA A 99 8.68 -0.45 16.71
N PRO A 100 9.38 0.15 17.68
CA PRO A 100 9.08 1.52 18.11
C PRO A 100 9.43 2.53 17.01
N ILE A 101 8.89 3.75 17.07
CA ILE A 101 9.23 4.79 16.11
C ILE A 101 10.73 5.16 16.23
N ASN A 102 11.51 4.92 15.18
CA ASN A 102 12.94 5.21 15.13
C ASN A 102 13.45 5.35 13.67
N PRO A 103 14.41 6.26 13.40
CA PRO A 103 15.12 6.37 12.12
C PRO A 103 15.68 5.05 11.55
N LEU A 104 16.11 4.11 12.39
CA LEU A 104 16.65 2.80 11.99
C LEU A 104 15.63 1.96 11.20
N TYR A 105 14.34 2.19 11.47
CA TYR A 105 13.22 1.47 10.88
C TYR A 105 12.57 2.18 9.69
N ALA A 106 13.14 3.31 9.25
CA ALA A 106 12.58 4.08 8.15
C ALA A 106 12.48 3.25 6.87
N ASN A 107 11.29 3.27 6.28
CA ASN A 107 11.01 2.71 4.96
C ASN A 107 11.36 3.74 3.88
N LYS A 108 12.63 3.69 3.46
CA LYS A 108 13.24 4.65 2.53
C LYS A 108 12.72 4.50 1.10
N LEU A 109 12.29 3.28 0.74
CA LEU A 109 12.01 2.88 -0.64
C LEU A 109 10.90 3.73 -1.28
N LEU A 110 9.84 4.06 -0.53
CA LEU A 110 8.71 4.81 -1.08
C LEU A 110 9.11 6.22 -1.52
N LEU A 111 9.89 6.92 -0.70
CA LEU A 111 10.37 8.26 -1.02
C LEU A 111 11.44 8.24 -2.12
N GLU A 112 12.32 7.23 -2.13
CA GLU A 112 13.31 7.05 -3.20
C GLU A 112 12.64 6.81 -4.57
N GLN A 113 11.60 5.98 -4.61
CA GLN A 113 10.85 5.71 -5.85
C GLN A 113 10.05 6.93 -6.31
N ALA A 114 9.44 7.68 -5.38
CA ALA A 114 8.77 8.94 -5.73
C ALA A 114 9.75 9.98 -6.30
N ALA A 115 10.95 10.09 -5.72
CA ALA A 115 11.97 11.03 -6.16
C ALA A 115 12.47 10.79 -7.59
N ASP A 116 12.41 9.54 -8.09
CA ASP A 116 12.78 9.21 -9.47
C ASP A 116 11.93 9.91 -10.52
N GLY A 117 10.67 10.19 -10.19
CA GLY A 117 9.71 10.88 -11.04
C GLY A 117 9.79 12.41 -10.97
N MET A 118 10.51 12.96 -9.99
CA MET A 118 10.56 14.41 -9.74
C MET A 118 11.74 15.10 -10.44
N VAL A 119 12.75 14.35 -10.89
CA VAL A 119 13.98 14.92 -11.46
C VAL A 119 14.42 14.21 -12.75
N PRO A 120 15.12 14.92 -13.66
CA PRO A 120 15.76 14.31 -14.81
C PRO A 120 16.70 13.16 -14.43
N GLY A 121 16.88 12.19 -15.34
CA GLY A 121 17.64 10.97 -15.11
C GLY A 121 19.03 11.16 -14.49
N PHE A 122 19.77 12.19 -14.93
CA PHE A 122 21.12 12.49 -14.45
C PHE A 122 21.17 13.01 -12.99
N LEU A 123 20.04 13.45 -12.42
CA LEU A 123 19.94 13.91 -11.02
C LEU A 123 19.30 12.87 -10.09
N ARG A 124 18.79 11.73 -10.61
CA ARG A 124 18.08 10.71 -9.81
C ARG A 124 18.89 10.21 -8.62
N GLY A 125 20.20 10.03 -8.79
CA GLY A 125 21.07 9.59 -7.69
C GLY A 125 21.06 10.56 -6.50
N ALA A 126 21.20 11.87 -6.76
CA ALA A 126 21.17 12.90 -5.73
C ALA A 126 19.77 13.05 -5.11
N ALA A 127 18.72 12.96 -5.93
CA ALA A 127 17.33 13.04 -5.44
C ALA A 127 16.98 11.83 -4.56
N ARG A 128 17.35 10.60 -4.95
CA ARG A 128 17.20 9.40 -4.11
C ARG A 128 17.97 9.54 -2.81
N TRP A 129 19.19 10.04 -2.85
CA TRP A 129 19.97 10.27 -1.64
C TRP A 129 19.29 11.27 -0.69
N ALA A 130 18.81 12.40 -1.20
CA ALA A 130 18.09 13.38 -0.38
C ALA A 130 16.79 12.79 0.19
N ALA A 131 16.02 12.08 -0.63
CA ALA A 131 14.79 11.40 -0.23
C ALA A 131 15.03 10.35 0.86
N ARG A 132 16.13 9.59 0.76
CA ARG A 132 16.60 8.65 1.76
C ARG A 132 16.91 9.33 3.09
N GLU A 133 17.63 10.45 3.06
CA GLU A 133 17.97 11.20 4.26
C GLU A 133 16.73 11.76 4.94
N ILE A 134 15.80 12.33 4.18
CA ILE A 134 14.51 12.81 4.69
C ILE A 134 13.73 11.66 5.34
N ALA A 135 13.53 10.54 4.63
CA ALA A 135 12.81 9.38 5.16
C ALA A 135 13.44 8.85 6.46
N THR A 136 14.77 8.81 6.53
CA THR A 136 15.51 8.35 7.71
C THR A 136 15.31 9.32 8.88
N ARG A 137 15.51 10.61 8.65
CA ARG A 137 15.51 11.64 9.71
C ARG A 137 14.12 11.87 10.30
N GLU A 138 13.09 11.76 9.47
CA GLU A 138 11.69 11.84 9.90
C GLU A 138 11.16 10.50 10.46
N ALA A 139 12.01 9.47 10.56
CA ALA A 139 11.64 8.12 11.00
C ALA A 139 10.38 7.60 10.28
N LEU A 140 10.35 7.74 8.95
CA LEU A 140 9.19 7.41 8.12
C LEU A 140 8.92 5.90 8.14
N MET A 141 8.13 5.48 9.12
CA MET A 141 7.61 4.13 9.24
C MET A 141 6.23 4.07 8.60
N ILE A 142 6.17 3.39 7.47
CA ILE A 142 4.94 3.20 6.70
C ILE A 142 4.96 1.83 6.04
N THR A 143 3.80 1.17 6.03
CA THR A 143 3.55 -0.06 5.27
C THR A 143 2.66 0.24 4.07
N GLY A 144 3.21 0.14 2.86
CA GLY A 144 2.53 0.43 1.60
C GLY A 144 3.45 0.21 0.39
N GLY A 145 2.93 0.31 -0.85
CA GLY A 145 3.70 0.18 -2.10
C GLY A 145 4.44 -1.15 -2.26
N SER A 146 3.86 -2.21 -1.67
CA SER A 146 4.44 -3.56 -1.58
C SER A 146 5.93 -3.57 -1.18
N SER A 147 6.32 -2.66 -0.27
CA SER A 147 7.72 -2.37 0.03
C SER A 147 8.32 -3.23 1.15
N SER A 148 7.51 -3.89 1.99
CA SER A 148 7.98 -4.51 3.23
C SER A 148 9.12 -5.53 3.03
N ILE A 149 8.96 -6.50 2.13
CA ILE A 149 10.05 -7.45 1.82
C ILE A 149 11.19 -6.76 1.09
N ARG A 150 10.88 -5.95 0.08
CA ARG A 150 11.86 -5.23 -0.76
C ARG A 150 12.80 -4.33 0.05
N ALA A 151 12.29 -3.72 1.12
CA ALA A 151 13.03 -2.76 1.94
C ALA A 151 13.73 -3.37 3.16
N PHE A 152 13.25 -4.52 3.66
CA PHE A 152 13.68 -5.06 4.96
C PHE A 152 14.23 -6.50 4.92
N GLU A 153 13.99 -7.31 3.88
CA GLU A 153 14.53 -8.70 3.86
C GLU A 153 16.06 -8.71 3.97
N GLN A 154 16.74 -7.90 3.16
CA GLN A 154 18.19 -7.80 3.21
C GLN A 154 18.70 -7.33 4.59
N ARG A 155 18.01 -6.38 5.23
CA ARG A 155 18.37 -5.90 6.57
C ARG A 155 18.18 -6.97 7.64
N MET A 156 17.11 -7.77 7.53
CA MET A 156 16.86 -8.90 8.44
C MET A 156 17.96 -9.95 8.32
N ARG A 157 18.45 -10.20 7.11
CA ARG A 157 19.60 -11.09 6.88
C ARG A 157 20.88 -10.50 7.46
N GLU A 158 21.18 -9.24 7.18
CA GLU A 158 22.37 -8.58 7.75
C GLU A 158 22.37 -8.60 9.29
N ALA A 159 21.22 -8.37 9.92
CA ALA A 159 21.02 -8.50 11.36
C ALA A 159 21.27 -9.94 11.86
N GLY A 160 20.61 -10.93 11.25
CA GLY A 160 20.76 -12.35 11.60
C GLY A 160 22.21 -12.84 11.46
N ALA A 161 22.91 -12.44 10.40
CA ALA A 161 24.29 -12.83 10.16
C ALA A 161 25.25 -12.16 11.15
N SER A 162 24.98 -10.91 11.53
CA SER A 162 25.77 -10.19 12.53
C SER A 162 25.62 -10.86 13.91
N ALA A 163 24.38 -11.18 14.31
CA ALA A 163 24.11 -11.91 15.55
C ALA A 163 24.75 -13.31 15.54
N ARG A 164 24.67 -14.04 14.42
CA ARG A 164 25.36 -15.33 14.24
C ARG A 164 26.86 -15.21 14.50
N ALA A 165 27.51 -14.22 13.89
CA ALA A 165 28.94 -14.01 14.08
C ALA A 165 29.29 -13.72 15.54
N LEU A 166 28.52 -12.87 16.22
CA LEU A 166 28.72 -12.55 17.65
C LEU A 166 28.57 -13.79 18.54
N LEU A 167 27.57 -14.63 18.27
CA LEU A 167 27.36 -15.89 18.99
C LEU A 167 28.51 -16.88 18.75
N CYS A 168 28.96 -17.04 17.50
CA CYS A 168 30.13 -17.85 17.17
C CYS A 168 31.39 -17.32 17.86
N MET A 169 31.58 -16.00 17.93
CA MET A 169 32.72 -15.39 18.64
C MET A 169 32.71 -15.70 20.14
N ALA A 170 31.55 -15.60 20.79
CA ALA A 170 31.39 -15.96 22.20
C ALA A 170 31.63 -17.46 22.42
N ALA A 171 31.09 -18.34 21.57
CA ALA A 171 31.30 -19.78 21.66
C ALA A 171 32.77 -20.18 21.41
N GLY A 172 33.39 -19.65 20.35
CA GLY A 172 34.80 -19.90 20.02
C GLY A 172 35.74 -19.48 21.15
N LYS A 173 35.42 -18.40 21.87
CA LYS A 173 36.15 -18.02 23.09
C LYS A 173 36.03 -19.05 24.21
N ARG A 174 34.84 -19.67 24.41
CA ARG A 174 34.65 -20.73 25.41
C ARG A 174 35.34 -22.03 25.02
N TRP A 175 35.30 -22.39 23.74
CA TRP A 175 35.94 -23.59 23.20
C TRP A 175 37.42 -23.41 22.88
N GLN A 176 37.96 -22.19 23.01
CA GLN A 176 39.33 -21.85 22.59
C GLN A 176 39.59 -22.21 21.11
N ALA A 177 38.57 -22.06 20.26
CA ALA A 177 38.60 -22.34 18.83
C ALA A 177 38.48 -21.04 17.99
N ASP A 178 38.89 -21.09 16.72
CA ASP A 178 38.60 -19.99 15.79
C ASP A 178 37.09 -19.95 15.55
N TRP A 179 36.44 -18.84 15.91
CA TRP A 179 34.99 -18.68 15.75
C TRP A 179 34.52 -18.87 14.30
N ARG A 180 35.41 -18.71 13.32
CA ARG A 180 35.11 -18.94 11.88
C ARG A 180 34.91 -20.40 11.53
N THR A 181 35.33 -21.33 12.39
CA THR A 181 35.04 -22.76 12.23
C THR A 181 33.75 -23.17 12.93
N CYS A 182 33.12 -22.28 13.70
CA CYS A 182 31.81 -22.48 14.29
C CYS A 182 30.70 -22.14 13.30
N ASP A 183 29.57 -22.82 13.39
CA ASP A 183 28.34 -22.45 12.69
C ASP A 183 27.15 -22.43 13.66
N THR A 184 25.95 -22.15 13.14
CA THR A 184 24.71 -22.17 13.91
C THR A 184 23.65 -23.02 13.26
N GLU A 185 22.92 -23.78 14.08
CA GLU A 185 21.81 -24.61 13.65
C GLU A 185 20.82 -24.81 14.80
N ALA A 186 19.52 -24.69 14.48
CA ALA A 186 18.41 -24.96 15.41
C ALA A 186 18.53 -24.28 16.80
N GLY A 187 19.03 -23.04 16.84
CA GLY A 187 19.18 -22.28 18.11
C GLY A 187 20.44 -22.61 18.92
N PHE A 188 21.39 -23.31 18.31
CA PHE A 188 22.70 -23.62 18.89
C PHE A 188 23.81 -23.05 18.02
N VAL A 189 24.91 -22.65 18.66
CA VAL A 189 26.21 -22.59 18.01
C VAL A 189 26.81 -23.98 18.04
N THR A 190 27.43 -24.43 16.95
CA THR A 190 28.01 -25.77 16.78
C THR A 190 29.47 -25.69 16.37
N HIS A 191 30.27 -26.63 16.86
CA HIS A 191 31.67 -26.84 16.46
C HIS A 191 32.03 -28.32 16.61
N GLY A 192 32.02 -29.07 15.49
CA GLY A 192 32.15 -30.53 15.54
C GLY A 192 30.97 -31.16 16.29
N GLU A 193 31.25 -31.89 17.37
CA GLU A 193 30.22 -32.47 18.26
C GLU A 193 29.79 -31.52 19.39
N GLU A 194 30.49 -30.40 19.57
CA GLU A 194 30.20 -29.43 20.62
C GLU A 194 29.04 -28.51 20.22
N ARG A 195 28.19 -28.18 21.20
CA ARG A 195 27.09 -27.24 21.00
C ARG A 195 26.80 -26.40 22.24
N LEU A 196 26.45 -25.13 22.03
CA LEU A 196 26.03 -24.20 23.08
C LEU A 196 24.74 -23.49 22.63
N ARG A 197 23.76 -23.34 23.52
CA ARG A 197 22.51 -22.65 23.18
C ARG A 197 22.75 -21.15 23.02
N PHE A 198 21.97 -20.51 22.16
CA PHE A 198 22.02 -19.05 22.01
C PHE A 198 21.83 -18.31 23.34
N GLY A 199 20.88 -18.75 24.18
CA GLY A 199 20.63 -18.13 25.48
C GLY A 199 21.82 -18.15 26.44
N GLU A 200 22.66 -19.20 26.38
CA GLU A 200 23.87 -19.32 27.22
C GLU A 200 24.98 -18.34 26.79
N LEU A 201 24.91 -17.87 25.54
CA LEU A 201 25.91 -17.02 24.90
C LEU A 201 25.41 -15.57 24.77
N ALA A 202 24.11 -15.31 24.89
CA ALA A 202 23.46 -14.07 24.52
C ALA A 202 24.11 -12.83 25.16
N ALA A 203 24.22 -12.83 26.49
CA ALA A 203 24.78 -11.72 27.25
C ALA A 203 26.27 -11.48 26.95
N GLU A 204 27.06 -12.54 26.71
CA GLU A 204 28.48 -12.43 26.37
C GLU A 204 28.66 -11.92 24.93
N ALA A 205 27.89 -12.46 24.00
CA ALA A 205 27.95 -12.12 22.57
C ALA A 205 27.58 -10.66 22.30
N ALA A 206 26.56 -10.13 22.97
CA ALA A 206 26.13 -8.74 22.80
C ALA A 206 27.15 -7.69 23.27
N MET A 207 28.14 -8.09 24.08
CA MET A 207 29.24 -7.21 24.52
C MET A 207 30.38 -7.13 23.50
N LEU A 208 30.35 -7.95 22.45
CA LEU A 208 31.38 -8.00 21.41
C LEU A 208 31.04 -7.02 20.26
N ALA A 209 32.07 -6.56 19.56
CA ALA A 209 31.88 -5.79 18.33
C ALA A 209 31.69 -6.75 17.14
N PRO A 210 30.71 -6.51 16.25
CA PRO A 210 30.53 -7.33 15.07
C PRO A 210 31.75 -7.21 14.14
N PRO A 211 32.11 -8.28 13.40
CA PRO A 211 33.20 -8.21 12.43
C PRO A 211 32.87 -7.25 11.29
N ALA A 212 33.90 -6.65 10.67
CA ALA A 212 33.72 -5.69 9.58
C ALA A 212 33.03 -6.31 8.35
N ASP A 213 33.37 -7.56 8.02
CA ASP A 213 32.76 -8.33 6.94
C ASP A 213 31.93 -9.47 7.52
N VAL A 214 30.61 -9.31 7.47
CA VAL A 214 29.65 -10.34 7.86
C VAL A 214 29.23 -11.11 6.60
N LEU A 215 29.53 -12.40 6.55
CA LEU A 215 29.15 -13.27 5.44
C LEU A 215 27.67 -13.68 5.56
N LEU A 216 26.90 -13.53 4.49
CA LEU A 216 25.53 -14.03 4.44
C LEU A 216 25.49 -15.49 3.98
N ARG A 217 24.55 -16.28 4.51
CA ARG A 217 24.21 -17.62 4.02
C ARG A 217 23.72 -17.52 2.59
N ARG A 218 23.99 -18.56 1.79
CA ARG A 218 23.49 -18.61 0.42
C ARG A 218 22.00 -18.95 0.46
N PRO A 219 21.14 -18.22 -0.27
CA PRO A 219 19.75 -18.63 -0.43
C PRO A 219 19.65 -20.08 -0.92
N GLY A 220 18.78 -20.87 -0.30
CA GLY A 220 18.57 -22.27 -0.68
C GLY A 220 19.62 -23.26 -0.16
N SER A 221 20.53 -22.86 0.74
CA SER A 221 21.53 -23.76 1.35
C SER A 221 20.97 -24.72 2.41
N GLY A 222 19.72 -25.21 2.23
CA GLY A 222 19.05 -26.13 3.16
C GLY A 222 18.42 -25.48 4.40
N GLY A 223 18.31 -24.15 4.43
CA GLY A 223 17.65 -23.41 5.51
C GLY A 223 16.12 -23.35 5.41
N ILE A 224 15.50 -22.53 6.27
CA ILE A 224 14.04 -22.35 6.32
C ILE A 224 13.53 -21.30 5.33
N SER A 225 14.36 -20.42 4.78
CA SER A 225 13.93 -19.49 3.73
C SER A 225 13.49 -20.27 2.48
N GLY A 226 12.34 -19.88 1.91
CA GLY A 226 11.71 -20.57 0.79
C GLY A 226 10.82 -21.75 1.19
N GLN A 227 10.72 -22.05 2.49
CA GLN A 227 9.86 -23.12 3.01
C GLN A 227 8.53 -22.58 3.58
N PRO A 228 7.44 -23.35 3.54
CA PRO A 228 6.15 -22.99 4.13
C PRO A 228 6.13 -23.26 5.63
N VAL A 229 6.95 -22.54 6.41
CA VAL A 229 6.99 -22.69 7.87
C VAL A 229 5.66 -22.22 8.51
N PRO A 230 5.26 -22.74 9.68
CA PRO A 230 4.05 -22.27 10.35
C PRO A 230 4.11 -20.76 10.66
N ARG A 231 3.05 -20.02 10.34
CA ARG A 231 2.93 -18.59 10.62
C ARG A 231 2.93 -18.32 12.13
N ILE A 232 3.75 -17.36 12.57
CA ILE A 232 3.88 -16.97 13.99
C ILE A 232 2.55 -16.41 14.52
N ASP A 233 1.85 -15.63 13.70
CA ASP A 233 0.62 -14.94 14.08
C ASP A 233 -0.64 -15.82 13.99
N LEU A 234 -0.55 -16.98 13.34
CA LEU A 234 -1.72 -17.81 13.01
C LEU A 234 -2.40 -18.44 14.24
N PRO A 235 -1.69 -19.06 15.22
CA PRO A 235 -2.34 -19.67 16.38
C PRO A 235 -3.28 -18.69 17.10
N SER A 236 -2.78 -17.49 17.38
CA SER A 236 -3.55 -16.45 18.09
C SER A 236 -4.78 -15.95 17.31
N LYS A 237 -4.71 -15.97 15.98
CA LYS A 237 -5.84 -15.57 15.11
C LYS A 237 -6.92 -16.64 15.04
N VAL A 238 -6.55 -17.91 15.16
CA VAL A 238 -7.48 -19.04 15.09
C VAL A 238 -8.23 -19.24 16.41
N ASP A 239 -7.55 -19.10 17.55
CA ASP A 239 -8.17 -19.29 18.88
C ASP A 239 -8.82 -18.01 19.45
N GLY A 240 -8.67 -16.87 18.77
CA GLY A 240 -9.23 -15.58 19.18
C GLY A 240 -8.43 -14.84 20.27
N SER A 241 -7.21 -15.29 20.60
CA SER A 241 -6.33 -14.61 21.55
C SER A 241 -5.57 -13.42 20.94
N ALA A 242 -5.53 -13.31 19.61
CA ALA A 242 -4.99 -12.16 18.88
C ALA A 242 -5.74 -10.89 19.27
N ARG A 243 -5.01 -9.88 19.74
CA ARG A 243 -5.60 -8.61 20.19
C ARG A 243 -5.58 -7.56 19.08
N PHE A 244 -6.75 -7.14 18.66
CA PHE A 244 -6.96 -5.95 17.84
C PHE A 244 -7.27 -4.75 18.73
N THR A 245 -7.38 -3.57 18.13
CA THR A 245 -7.63 -2.34 18.90
C THR A 245 -8.99 -2.36 19.60
N GLY A 246 -9.99 -3.02 19.00
CA GLY A 246 -11.30 -3.23 19.61
C GLY A 246 -11.27 -4.08 20.90
N ASP A 247 -10.19 -4.83 21.15
CA ASP A 247 -10.04 -5.70 22.31
C ASP A 247 -9.37 -5.01 23.50
N VAL A 248 -8.87 -3.78 23.30
CA VAL A 248 -8.25 -3.00 24.38
C VAL A 248 -9.28 -2.70 25.46
N ARG A 249 -8.94 -2.99 26.72
CA ARG A 249 -9.75 -2.70 27.90
C ARG A 249 -8.90 -1.97 28.91
N LEU A 250 -9.30 -0.73 29.25
CA LEU A 250 -8.63 0.11 30.23
C LEU A 250 -9.57 0.38 31.41
N PRO A 251 -9.04 0.62 32.63
CA PRO A 251 -9.85 1.07 33.75
C PRO A 251 -10.64 2.33 33.40
N ASP A 252 -11.92 2.38 33.82
CA ASP A 252 -12.84 3.50 33.61
C ASP A 252 -13.07 3.93 32.14
N MET A 253 -12.76 3.04 31.20
CA MET A 253 -12.92 3.29 29.76
C MET A 253 -14.38 3.45 29.36
N VAL A 254 -14.65 4.42 28.48
CA VAL A 254 -15.93 4.65 27.83
C VAL A 254 -15.83 4.39 26.33
N TYR A 255 -16.97 4.19 25.67
CA TYR A 255 -17.03 3.82 24.26
C TYR A 255 -17.66 4.94 23.46
N ALA A 256 -17.16 5.15 22.24
CA ALA A 256 -17.63 6.21 21.37
C ALA A 256 -18.00 5.70 19.98
N SER A 257 -19.03 6.32 19.41
CA SER A 257 -19.39 6.26 17.99
C SER A 257 -19.41 7.69 17.44
N VAL A 258 -19.38 7.82 16.10
CA VAL A 258 -19.32 9.11 15.41
C VAL A 258 -20.26 9.13 14.19
N ARG A 259 -20.74 10.32 13.82
CA ARG A 259 -21.40 10.63 12.55
C ARG A 259 -20.69 11.80 11.89
N HIS A 260 -20.36 11.68 10.63
CA HIS A 260 -19.70 12.74 9.88
C HIS A 260 -20.66 13.47 8.94
N GLY A 261 -20.32 14.72 8.63
CA GLY A 261 -20.95 15.41 7.52
C GLY A 261 -20.57 14.79 6.17
N PRO A 262 -21.43 14.93 5.14
CA PRO A 262 -21.14 14.54 3.76
C PRO A 262 -19.79 15.09 3.25
N HIS A 263 -19.28 14.52 2.16
CA HIS A 263 -18.14 15.08 1.43
C HIS A 263 -18.40 16.53 0.97
N GLY A 264 -17.33 17.23 0.61
CA GLY A 264 -17.37 18.67 0.31
C GLY A 264 -17.25 19.53 1.56
N ASP A 265 -17.88 20.70 1.57
CA ASP A 265 -17.76 21.74 2.59
C ASP A 265 -18.78 21.64 3.73
N SER A 266 -19.48 20.50 3.86
CA SER A 266 -20.57 20.33 4.83
C SER A 266 -20.19 20.70 6.26
N ARG A 267 -21.14 21.28 7.01
CA ARG A 267 -21.02 21.64 8.44
C ARG A 267 -22.28 21.26 9.21
N LEU A 268 -22.13 20.94 10.49
CA LEU A 268 -23.25 20.60 11.37
C LEU A 268 -24.19 21.81 11.50
N VAL A 269 -25.48 21.60 11.25
CA VAL A 269 -26.53 22.63 11.37
C VAL A 269 -27.57 22.32 12.45
N GLY A 270 -27.64 21.07 12.93
CA GLY A 270 -28.49 20.73 14.06
C GLY A 270 -28.59 19.23 14.30
N LEU A 271 -29.11 18.86 15.47
CA LEU A 271 -29.41 17.50 15.90
C LEU A 271 -30.53 17.50 16.95
N ASP A 272 -31.26 16.39 17.07
CA ASP A 272 -32.30 16.18 18.08
C ASP A 272 -31.70 15.63 19.38
N LYS A 273 -31.09 16.53 20.18
CA LYS A 273 -30.51 16.14 21.48
C LYS A 273 -31.52 15.46 22.41
N PRO A 274 -32.77 15.95 22.57
CA PRO A 274 -33.77 15.27 23.40
C PRO A 274 -34.02 13.82 23.00
N ALA A 275 -34.03 13.48 21.71
CA ALA A 275 -34.20 12.10 21.26
C ALA A 275 -33.02 11.22 21.68
N GLY A 276 -31.78 11.65 21.43
CA GLY A 276 -30.61 10.86 21.83
C GLY A 276 -30.40 10.77 23.34
N ASN A 277 -30.73 11.81 24.10
CA ASN A 277 -30.63 11.82 25.57
C ASN A 277 -31.53 10.76 26.25
N LYS A 278 -32.52 10.22 25.53
CA LYS A 278 -33.37 9.13 26.03
C LYS A 278 -32.70 7.74 25.91
N VAL A 279 -31.58 7.62 25.19
CA VAL A 279 -30.90 6.34 25.00
C VAL A 279 -30.17 5.94 26.28
N PRO A 280 -30.53 4.81 26.92
CA PRO A 280 -29.85 4.35 28.12
C PRO A 280 -28.37 4.09 27.89
N GLY A 281 -27.52 4.59 28.79
CA GLY A 281 -26.07 4.43 28.74
C GLY A 281 -25.32 5.54 28.00
N LEU A 282 -26.02 6.49 27.35
CA LEU A 282 -25.39 7.70 26.84
C LEU A 282 -24.84 8.54 27.99
N LEU A 283 -23.60 9.03 27.85
CA LEU A 283 -22.93 9.86 28.86
C LEU A 283 -22.79 11.30 28.36
N HIS A 284 -22.21 11.48 27.16
CA HIS A 284 -21.93 12.80 26.59
C HIS A 284 -22.07 12.79 25.07
N VAL A 285 -22.37 13.95 24.50
CA VAL A 285 -22.31 14.20 23.07
C VAL A 285 -21.40 15.39 22.81
N PHE A 286 -20.46 15.20 21.90
CA PHE A 286 -19.49 16.20 21.48
C PHE A 286 -19.78 16.61 20.05
N GLU A 287 -19.97 17.91 19.84
CA GLU A 287 -20.20 18.50 18.53
C GLU A 287 -18.90 19.09 18.00
N HIS A 288 -18.59 18.77 16.75
CA HIS A 288 -17.52 19.35 15.97
C HIS A 288 -18.10 19.87 14.65
N PRO A 289 -17.54 20.92 14.03
CA PRO A 289 -18.11 21.46 12.79
C PRO A 289 -18.31 20.43 11.67
N ARG A 290 -17.52 19.35 11.63
CA ARG A 290 -17.55 18.30 10.60
C ARG A 290 -18.11 16.95 11.05
N TRP A 291 -18.34 16.75 12.34
CA TRP A 291 -18.75 15.46 12.89
C TRP A 291 -19.39 15.61 14.28
N VAL A 292 -20.19 14.64 14.69
CA VAL A 292 -20.77 14.55 16.04
C VAL A 292 -20.42 13.19 16.61
N ALA A 293 -19.92 13.15 17.84
CA ALA A 293 -19.60 11.91 18.54
C ALA A 293 -20.44 11.75 19.80
N ALA A 294 -20.92 10.54 20.04
CA ALA A 294 -21.56 10.16 21.29
C ALA A 294 -20.61 9.26 22.08
N VAL A 295 -20.52 9.51 23.38
CA VAL A 295 -19.74 8.72 24.34
C VAL A 295 -20.71 8.07 25.32
N ALA A 296 -20.59 6.76 25.51
CA ALA A 296 -21.52 5.94 26.27
C ALA A 296 -20.83 4.83 27.05
N THR A 297 -21.60 4.10 27.86
CA THR A 297 -21.13 2.93 28.63
C THR A 297 -20.79 1.72 27.76
N ASN A 298 -21.27 1.68 26.52
CA ASN A 298 -20.91 0.71 25.49
C ASN A 298 -21.09 1.32 24.09
N TRP A 299 -20.46 0.74 23.08
CA TRP A 299 -20.49 1.28 21.72
C TRP A 299 -21.90 1.32 21.11
N TRP A 300 -22.73 0.31 21.39
CA TRP A 300 -24.09 0.23 20.87
C TRP A 300 -24.95 1.40 21.33
N ALA A 301 -24.91 1.74 22.61
CA ALA A 301 -25.63 2.90 23.16
C ALA A 301 -25.15 4.22 22.53
N ALA A 302 -23.84 4.38 22.32
CA ALA A 302 -23.31 5.56 21.61
C ALA A 302 -23.85 5.63 20.18
N ASN A 303 -23.84 4.51 19.45
CA ASN A 303 -24.32 4.48 18.07
C ASN A 303 -25.83 4.72 17.96
N GLN A 304 -26.63 4.13 18.86
CA GLN A 304 -28.08 4.34 18.92
C GLN A 304 -28.45 5.78 19.30
N ALA A 305 -27.68 6.41 20.19
CA ALA A 305 -27.87 7.82 20.51
C ALA A 305 -27.67 8.70 19.27
N LEU A 306 -26.61 8.48 18.48
CA LEU A 306 -26.40 9.23 17.25
C LEU A 306 -27.48 8.98 16.20
N GLU A 307 -27.98 7.76 16.10
CA GLU A 307 -29.10 7.44 15.21
C GLU A 307 -30.36 8.21 15.61
N ALA A 308 -30.72 8.19 16.90
CA ALA A 308 -31.88 8.92 17.42
C ALA A 308 -31.73 10.44 17.30
N MET A 309 -30.51 10.97 17.43
CA MET A 309 -30.25 12.41 17.28
C MET A 309 -30.36 12.89 15.83
N ALA A 310 -30.19 12.01 14.85
CA ALA A 310 -30.19 12.32 13.41
C ALA A 310 -29.44 13.63 13.07
N PRO A 311 -28.11 13.71 13.28
CA PRO A 311 -27.32 14.90 12.99
C PRO A 311 -27.49 15.35 11.53
N ARG A 312 -27.76 16.64 11.34
CA ARG A 312 -27.96 17.25 10.03
C ARG A 312 -26.78 18.14 9.69
N PHE A 313 -26.28 17.98 8.47
CA PHE A 313 -25.17 18.75 7.93
C PHE A 313 -25.61 19.45 6.64
N ALA A 314 -25.11 20.66 6.41
CA ALA A 314 -25.36 21.43 5.18
C ALA A 314 -24.05 22.00 4.62
N GLY A 315 -23.94 22.06 3.29
CA GLY A 315 -22.82 22.63 2.55
C GLY A 315 -23.33 23.29 1.27
N ALA A 316 -22.57 24.23 0.70
CA ALA A 316 -23.05 25.04 -0.43
C ALA A 316 -23.08 24.22 -1.74
N ASN A 317 -22.06 23.38 -1.96
CA ASN A 317 -21.86 22.65 -3.21
C ASN A 317 -21.48 21.19 -2.93
N PRO A 318 -22.44 20.35 -2.50
CA PRO A 318 -22.15 18.95 -2.23
C PRO A 318 -21.85 18.20 -3.55
N PRO A 319 -20.76 17.42 -3.62
CA PRO A 319 -20.37 16.74 -4.86
C PRO A 319 -21.36 15.64 -5.27
N ASP A 320 -21.43 15.34 -6.56
CA ASP A 320 -22.25 14.26 -7.12
C ASP A 320 -21.58 13.60 -8.35
N ASP A 321 -22.09 12.43 -8.76
CA ASP A 321 -21.53 11.67 -9.90
C ASP A 321 -21.55 12.44 -11.22
N ARG A 322 -22.52 13.34 -11.43
CA ARG A 322 -22.59 14.15 -12.66
C ARG A 322 -21.46 15.18 -12.68
N GLN A 323 -21.15 15.79 -11.53
CA GLN A 323 -20.01 16.68 -11.38
C GLN A 323 -18.69 15.94 -11.56
N ILE A 324 -18.53 14.77 -10.93
CA ILE A 324 -17.33 13.94 -11.05
C ILE A 324 -17.09 13.56 -12.52
N GLY A 325 -18.14 13.10 -13.23
CA GLY A 325 -18.06 12.76 -14.65
C GLY A 325 -17.62 13.95 -15.51
N ARG A 326 -18.25 15.12 -15.33
CA ARG A 326 -17.88 16.35 -16.07
C ARG A 326 -16.44 16.79 -15.80
N ALA A 327 -15.97 16.68 -14.55
CA ALA A 327 -14.60 17.06 -14.20
C ALA A 327 -13.57 16.16 -14.91
N LEU A 328 -13.80 14.84 -14.93
CA LEU A 328 -12.93 13.88 -15.63
C LEU A 328 -12.96 14.10 -17.16
N GLU A 329 -14.13 14.35 -17.73
CA GLU A 329 -14.28 14.66 -19.17
C GLU A 329 -13.56 15.96 -19.55
N ALA A 330 -13.73 17.02 -18.75
CA ALA A 330 -13.07 18.30 -18.98
C ALA A 330 -11.54 18.16 -18.90
N ALA A 331 -11.02 17.40 -17.92
CA ALA A 331 -9.60 17.13 -17.78
C ALA A 331 -9.03 16.39 -19.01
N LEU A 332 -9.74 15.38 -19.54
CA LEU A 332 -9.32 14.69 -20.77
C LEU A 332 -9.34 15.57 -22.02
N ALA A 333 -10.38 16.40 -22.17
CA ALA A 333 -10.65 17.15 -23.40
C ALA A 333 -9.76 18.40 -23.56
N GLY A 334 -9.35 19.04 -22.46
CA GLY A 334 -8.64 20.33 -22.54
C GLY A 334 -7.91 20.77 -21.27
N GLY A 335 -7.64 19.87 -20.33
CA GLY A 335 -6.89 20.20 -19.11
C GLY A 335 -5.38 20.36 -19.35
N GLU A 336 -4.70 21.08 -18.45
CA GLU A 336 -3.24 21.03 -18.33
C GLU A 336 -2.83 19.59 -17.98
N ALA A 337 -2.33 18.84 -18.95
CA ALA A 337 -1.82 17.49 -18.75
C ALA A 337 -0.28 17.51 -18.70
N GLU A 338 0.30 16.72 -17.81
CA GLU A 338 1.75 16.57 -17.68
C GLU A 338 2.18 15.18 -18.17
N ARG A 339 3.29 15.15 -18.92
CA ARG A 339 3.90 13.91 -19.42
C ARG A 339 4.85 13.32 -18.38
N PHE A 340 4.56 12.08 -17.98
CA PHE A 340 5.41 11.33 -17.05
C PHE A 340 6.25 10.26 -17.75
N VAL A 341 5.85 9.85 -18.96
CA VAL A 341 6.62 8.98 -19.83
C VAL A 341 6.61 9.58 -21.22
N GLU A 342 7.79 9.73 -21.81
CA GLU A 342 7.97 10.08 -23.22
C GLU A 342 9.20 9.35 -23.75
N THR A 343 9.00 8.51 -24.77
CA THR A 343 10.07 7.78 -25.45
C THR A 343 9.90 7.89 -26.97
N GLY A 344 11.00 7.74 -27.71
CA GLY A 344 10.99 7.80 -29.18
C GLY A 344 10.53 9.15 -29.72
N GLU A 345 9.75 9.12 -30.80
CA GLU A 345 9.19 10.32 -31.45
C GLU A 345 7.95 10.89 -30.73
N GLY A 346 7.60 10.37 -29.54
CA GLY A 346 6.44 10.81 -28.76
C GLY A 346 5.12 10.70 -29.55
N GLU A 347 4.27 11.72 -29.44
CA GLU A 347 2.98 11.75 -30.14
C GLU A 347 3.09 11.80 -31.67
N ALA A 348 4.23 12.25 -32.23
CA ALA A 348 4.41 12.29 -33.68
C ALA A 348 4.29 10.89 -34.32
N ALA A 349 4.62 9.84 -33.55
CA ALA A 349 4.47 8.45 -33.95
C ALA A 349 3.00 7.99 -34.08
N LEU A 350 2.02 8.81 -33.71
CA LEU A 350 0.59 8.51 -33.86
C LEU A 350 0.00 9.01 -35.18
N ASN A 351 0.74 9.82 -35.94
CA ASN A 351 0.27 10.40 -37.20
C ASN A 351 0.18 9.36 -38.32
N GLY A 352 -0.84 9.45 -39.18
CA GLY A 352 -0.98 8.59 -40.38
C GLY A 352 -2.02 7.48 -40.25
N ALA A 353 -1.99 6.54 -41.22
CA ALA A 353 -2.94 5.43 -41.27
C ALA A 353 -2.70 4.41 -40.14
N GLY A 354 -3.75 3.66 -39.77
CA GLY A 354 -3.67 2.65 -38.71
C GLY A 354 -3.83 3.21 -37.29
N ARG A 355 -4.26 4.46 -37.14
CA ARG A 355 -4.61 5.07 -35.85
C ARG A 355 -5.85 4.40 -35.26
N VAL A 356 -5.74 4.01 -33.99
CA VAL A 356 -6.76 3.33 -33.21
C VAL A 356 -6.92 4.10 -31.90
N GLU A 357 -8.15 4.38 -31.52
CA GLU A 357 -8.49 5.11 -30.30
C GLU A 357 -9.56 4.35 -29.52
N ALA A 358 -9.44 4.35 -28.19
CA ALA A 358 -10.43 3.80 -27.27
C ALA A 358 -10.44 4.58 -25.95
N ALA A 359 -11.64 4.79 -25.42
CA ALA A 359 -11.84 5.40 -24.10
C ALA A 359 -12.23 4.32 -23.08
N TYR A 360 -11.68 4.43 -21.88
CA TYR A 360 -11.98 3.52 -20.77
C TYR A 360 -12.31 4.31 -19.50
N SER A 361 -13.10 3.72 -18.61
CA SER A 361 -13.40 4.34 -17.32
C SER A 361 -13.51 3.35 -16.16
N VAL A 362 -13.23 3.87 -14.97
CA VAL A 362 -13.45 3.18 -13.70
C VAL A 362 -14.11 4.13 -12.69
N PRO A 363 -15.05 3.64 -11.87
CA PRO A 363 -15.73 4.44 -10.86
C PRO A 363 -14.89 4.54 -9.58
N LEU A 364 -15.43 5.17 -8.54
CA LEU A 364 -14.91 5.08 -7.18
C LEU A 364 -15.00 3.64 -6.67
N ALA A 365 -14.05 3.23 -5.83
CA ALA A 365 -14.12 1.96 -5.11
C ALA A 365 -13.76 2.14 -3.62
N ALA A 366 -14.47 1.44 -2.74
CA ALA A 366 -14.22 1.47 -1.31
C ALA A 366 -13.22 0.37 -0.90
N HIS A 367 -12.53 0.62 0.22
CA HIS A 367 -11.59 -0.33 0.83
C HIS A 367 -12.28 -1.40 1.64
N THR A 368 -13.37 -1.03 2.30
CA THR A 368 -14.23 -1.91 3.10
C THR A 368 -13.47 -2.96 3.94
N PRO A 369 -12.48 -2.55 4.78
CA PRO A 369 -11.78 -3.50 5.65
C PRO A 369 -12.74 -4.11 6.66
N MET A 370 -12.56 -5.37 7.05
CA MET A 370 -13.46 -6.06 8.00
C MET A 370 -13.52 -5.32 9.34
N GLU A 371 -12.39 -4.84 9.85
CA GLU A 371 -12.32 -3.95 11.00
C GLU A 371 -12.47 -2.48 10.56
N PRO A 372 -13.57 -1.79 10.89
CA PRO A 372 -13.73 -0.36 10.63
C PRO A 372 -12.63 0.48 11.29
N LEU A 373 -12.50 1.74 10.90
CA LEU A 373 -11.63 2.68 11.59
C LEU A 373 -11.97 2.77 13.07
N ASN A 374 -10.94 2.68 13.90
CA ASN A 374 -11.08 2.71 15.34
C ASN A 374 -9.75 3.09 16.00
N ALA A 375 -9.82 3.58 17.24
CA ALA A 375 -8.68 3.88 18.08
C ALA A 375 -9.11 3.88 19.55
N THR A 376 -8.21 3.44 20.43
CA THR A 376 -8.39 3.62 21.88
C THR A 376 -7.37 4.63 22.37
N ALA A 377 -7.82 5.68 23.07
CA ALA A 377 -6.96 6.77 23.55
C ALA A 377 -7.10 6.96 25.07
N ARG A 378 -5.99 7.24 25.75
CA ARG A 378 -5.93 7.56 27.18
C ARG A 378 -5.04 8.76 27.42
N LEU A 379 -5.56 9.73 28.19
CA LEU A 379 -4.78 10.87 28.68
C LEU A 379 -4.37 10.62 30.14
N THR A 380 -3.07 10.56 30.41
CA THR A 380 -2.48 10.44 31.74
C THR A 380 -1.59 11.65 32.03
N GLY A 381 -2.08 12.59 32.84
CA GLY A 381 -1.39 13.87 33.06
C GLY A 381 -1.29 14.67 31.76
N ASP A 382 -0.07 14.90 31.29
CA ASP A 382 0.26 15.58 30.04
C ASP A 382 0.68 14.62 28.91
N ARG A 383 0.44 13.31 29.08
CA ARG A 383 0.79 12.27 28.11
C ARG A 383 -0.45 11.62 27.50
N MET A 384 -0.48 11.55 26.18
CA MET A 384 -1.52 10.86 25.42
C MET A 384 -0.98 9.51 24.94
N GLU A 385 -1.68 8.43 25.28
CA GLU A 385 -1.40 7.07 24.83
C GLU A 385 -2.51 6.62 23.88
N LEU A 386 -2.15 6.01 22.75
CA LEU A 386 -3.14 5.44 21.82
C LEU A 386 -2.77 4.04 21.37
N TRP A 387 -3.76 3.15 21.37
CA TRP A 387 -3.71 1.87 20.66
C TRP A 387 -4.45 2.03 19.34
N VAL A 388 -3.75 1.80 18.23
CA VAL A 388 -4.27 2.11 16.89
C VAL A 388 -3.85 1.04 15.89
N PRO A 389 -4.76 0.56 15.02
CA PRO A 389 -4.41 -0.33 13.91
C PRO A 389 -3.90 0.53 12.74
N THR A 390 -2.67 1.06 12.83
CA THR A 390 -2.12 2.02 11.85
C THR A 390 -1.01 1.41 10.99
N GLN A 391 -1.04 1.76 9.70
CA GLN A 391 0.05 1.49 8.75
C GLN A 391 1.17 2.54 8.82
N ALA A 392 0.96 3.67 9.50
CA ALA A 392 1.86 4.82 9.51
C ALA A 392 2.00 5.46 10.90
N PRO A 393 2.59 4.76 11.89
CA PRO A 393 2.58 5.18 13.30
C PRO A 393 3.20 6.56 13.56
N GLY A 394 4.26 6.94 12.84
CA GLY A 394 4.86 8.27 12.95
C GLY A 394 3.91 9.39 12.51
N LEU A 395 3.24 9.21 11.37
CA LEU A 395 2.24 10.16 10.86
C LEU A 395 1.03 10.25 11.78
N THR A 396 0.58 9.12 12.33
CA THR A 396 -0.51 9.08 13.32
C THR A 396 -0.14 9.84 14.59
N ARG A 397 1.09 9.67 15.12
CA ARG A 397 1.58 10.42 16.29
C ARG A 397 1.54 11.93 16.03
N ALA A 398 2.08 12.36 14.90
CA ALA A 398 2.13 13.77 14.52
C ALA A 398 0.73 14.37 14.35
N ALA A 399 -0.19 13.64 13.70
CA ALA A 399 -1.57 14.06 13.51
C ALA A 399 -2.32 14.21 14.84
N VAL A 400 -2.20 13.23 15.73
CA VAL A 400 -2.80 13.28 17.07
C VAL A 400 -2.25 14.45 17.88
N ALA A 401 -0.92 14.63 17.91
CA ALA A 401 -0.26 15.71 18.62
C ALA A 401 -0.80 17.08 18.16
N ARG A 402 -0.90 17.31 16.84
CA ARG A 402 -1.51 18.52 16.28
C ARG A 402 -2.97 18.68 16.69
N ALA A 403 -3.79 17.63 16.54
CA ALA A 403 -5.22 17.66 16.82
C ALA A 403 -5.56 18.05 18.27
N ILE A 404 -4.71 17.68 19.23
CA ILE A 404 -4.90 18.00 20.65
C ILE A 404 -3.98 19.11 21.17
N GLY A 405 -3.14 19.71 20.31
CA GLY A 405 -2.21 20.80 20.67
C GLY A 405 -1.08 20.36 21.61
N PHE A 406 -0.57 19.15 21.45
CA PHE A 406 0.56 18.57 22.20
C PHE A 406 1.83 18.54 21.35
N GLY A 407 2.99 18.41 21.99
CA GLY A 407 4.23 18.01 21.30
C GLY A 407 4.23 16.52 20.98
N GLU A 408 4.91 16.09 19.90
CA GLU A 408 4.97 14.67 19.53
C GLU A 408 5.55 13.77 20.62
N GLY A 409 6.51 14.26 21.41
CA GLY A 409 7.08 13.51 22.54
C GLY A 409 6.10 13.27 23.70
N GLN A 410 4.95 13.94 23.69
CA GLN A 410 3.86 13.72 24.66
C GLN A 410 2.85 12.68 24.16
N VAL A 411 3.02 12.14 22.94
CA VAL A 411 2.11 11.17 22.34
C VAL A 411 2.81 9.85 22.11
N THR A 412 2.30 8.78 22.73
CA THR A 412 2.75 7.41 22.51
C THR A 412 1.73 6.67 21.66
N ILE A 413 2.20 6.07 20.56
CA ILE A 413 1.41 5.17 19.72
C ILE A 413 1.83 3.73 20.02
N TYR A 414 0.87 2.88 20.33
CA TYR A 414 0.98 1.42 20.41
C TYR A 414 0.35 0.84 19.15
N PRO A 415 1.14 0.47 18.13
CA PRO A 415 0.63 -0.15 16.92
C PRO A 415 -0.01 -1.51 17.26
N MET A 416 -1.24 -1.71 16.80
CA MET A 416 -1.98 -2.96 16.98
C MET A 416 -2.00 -3.77 15.68
N LEU A 417 -2.37 -5.05 15.76
CA LEU A 417 -2.77 -5.82 14.59
C LEU A 417 -3.90 -5.08 13.84
N VAL A 418 -3.89 -5.17 12.51
CA VAL A 418 -4.81 -4.43 11.64
C VAL A 418 -5.80 -5.41 11.01
N GLY A 419 -7.10 -5.20 11.19
CA GLY A 419 -8.15 -6.07 10.63
C GLY A 419 -8.49 -5.78 9.18
N GLY A 420 -7.47 -5.75 8.32
CA GLY A 420 -7.53 -5.31 6.92
C GLY A 420 -7.25 -3.81 6.76
N GLY A 421 -6.29 -3.47 5.91
CA GLY A 421 -5.90 -2.08 5.63
C GLY A 421 -6.25 -1.66 4.22
N PHE A 422 -5.70 -2.37 3.22
CA PHE A 422 -5.89 -2.09 1.79
C PHE A 422 -5.58 -0.63 1.38
N GLY A 423 -4.78 0.07 2.21
CA GLY A 423 -4.43 1.49 2.09
C GLY A 423 -5.25 2.43 2.97
N ARG A 424 -6.39 2.00 3.52
CA ARG A 424 -7.29 2.80 4.36
C ARG A 424 -6.69 3.16 5.73
N LYS A 425 -5.86 2.28 6.29
CA LYS A 425 -5.29 2.41 7.65
C LYS A 425 -3.98 3.20 7.69
N ILE A 426 -3.61 3.87 6.59
CA ILE A 426 -2.61 4.96 6.58
C ILE A 426 -3.20 6.25 7.14
N GLU A 427 -4.52 6.41 7.04
CA GLU A 427 -5.25 7.59 7.49
C GLU A 427 -5.37 7.66 9.01
N ASN A 428 -5.48 8.89 9.54
CA ASN A 428 -5.41 9.15 10.98
C ASN A 428 -6.75 9.54 11.62
N ASP A 429 -7.85 9.56 10.85
CA ASP A 429 -9.11 10.22 11.23
C ASP A 429 -9.63 9.77 12.61
N ALA A 430 -9.73 8.46 12.84
CA ALA A 430 -10.25 7.90 14.09
C ALA A 430 -9.28 8.10 15.27
N ALA A 431 -7.97 8.12 15.04
CA ALA A 431 -6.99 8.36 16.09
C ALA A 431 -7.07 9.80 16.62
N GLU A 432 -7.19 10.78 15.72
CA GLU A 432 -7.40 12.19 16.07
C GLU A 432 -8.70 12.37 16.86
N GLN A 433 -9.80 11.77 16.39
CA GLN A 433 -11.10 11.85 17.06
C GLN A 433 -11.06 11.21 18.46
N ALA A 434 -10.47 10.01 18.60
CA ALA A 434 -10.34 9.34 19.89
C ALA A 434 -9.52 10.19 20.88
N ALA A 435 -8.42 10.80 20.43
CA ALA A 435 -7.59 11.66 21.27
C ALA A 435 -8.32 12.93 21.73
N ILE A 436 -9.06 13.58 20.82
CA ILE A 436 -9.91 14.73 21.14
C ILE A 436 -10.96 14.34 22.20
N LEU A 437 -11.65 13.22 22.00
CA LEU A 437 -12.68 12.74 22.93
C LEU A 437 -12.09 12.36 24.29
N ALA A 438 -10.93 11.70 24.33
CA ALA A 438 -10.25 11.36 25.59
C ALA A 438 -9.83 12.62 26.36
N LYS A 439 -9.32 13.65 25.65
CA LYS A 439 -8.96 14.94 26.26
C LYS A 439 -10.18 15.68 26.81
N LEU A 440 -11.28 15.72 26.07
CA LEU A 440 -12.51 16.42 26.47
C LEU A 440 -13.25 15.71 27.60
N SER A 441 -13.34 14.38 27.55
CA SER A 441 -14.05 13.57 28.56
C SER A 441 -13.23 13.31 29.81
N ARG A 442 -11.90 13.50 29.76
CA ARG A 442 -10.96 13.13 30.83
C ARG A 442 -11.04 11.65 31.23
N LYS A 443 -11.46 10.79 30.30
CA LYS A 443 -11.55 9.34 30.45
C LYS A 443 -10.82 8.63 29.30
N PRO A 444 -10.39 7.38 29.47
CA PRO A 444 -9.99 6.56 28.33
C PRO A 444 -11.20 6.34 27.40
N VAL A 445 -11.02 6.55 26.09
CA VAL A 445 -12.08 6.45 25.09
C VAL A 445 -11.68 5.42 24.03
N GLN A 446 -12.51 4.41 23.82
CA GLN A 446 -12.45 3.56 22.62
C GLN A 446 -13.47 4.06 21.60
N LEU A 447 -13.00 4.63 20.50
CA LEU A 447 -13.82 5.06 19.37
C LEU A 447 -13.78 4.00 18.27
N MET A 448 -14.95 3.64 17.75
CA MET A 448 -15.08 2.81 16.55
C MET A 448 -16.13 3.42 15.62
N TRP A 449 -15.79 3.53 14.33
CA TRP A 449 -16.75 3.94 13.31
C TRP A 449 -17.74 2.80 13.03
N SER A 450 -18.98 3.14 12.68
CA SER A 450 -19.88 2.12 12.14
C SER A 450 -19.44 1.72 10.72
N ARG A 451 -19.92 0.58 10.22
CA ARG A 451 -19.68 0.17 8.83
C ARG A 451 -20.20 1.21 7.84
N GLU A 452 -21.35 1.79 8.12
CA GLU A 452 -21.97 2.82 7.29
C GLU A 452 -21.07 4.05 7.21
N GLU A 453 -20.53 4.50 8.33
CA GLU A 453 -19.58 5.62 8.37
C GLU A 453 -18.26 5.30 7.67
N GLU A 454 -17.74 4.08 7.84
CA GLU A 454 -16.54 3.62 7.11
C GLU A 454 -16.72 3.72 5.59
N THR A 455 -17.86 3.27 5.07
CA THR A 455 -18.14 3.30 3.63
C THR A 455 -18.43 4.72 3.15
N MET A 456 -19.22 5.50 3.91
CA MET A 456 -19.61 6.87 3.53
C MET A 456 -18.47 7.89 3.63
N ARG A 457 -17.44 7.62 4.44
CA ARG A 457 -16.29 8.52 4.67
C ARG A 457 -14.98 7.89 4.29
N CYS A 458 -15.05 6.87 3.44
CA CYS A 458 -13.88 6.20 2.87
C CYS A 458 -13.03 7.22 2.09
N ARG A 459 -11.73 6.97 2.02
CA ARG A 459 -10.83 7.66 1.08
C ARG A 459 -10.75 6.84 -0.20
N TYR A 460 -11.80 6.87 -1.01
CA TYR A 460 -12.00 5.94 -2.14
C TYR A 460 -10.79 5.81 -3.07
N ARG A 461 -10.66 4.64 -3.72
CA ARG A 461 -9.88 4.53 -4.97
C ARG A 461 -10.38 5.61 -5.93
N PRO A 462 -9.50 6.43 -6.51
CA PRO A 462 -9.93 7.49 -7.40
C PRO A 462 -10.67 6.92 -8.62
N PRO A 463 -11.73 7.61 -9.11
CA PRO A 463 -12.28 7.32 -10.42
C PRO A 463 -11.28 7.82 -11.46
N ALA A 464 -11.23 7.14 -12.60
CA ALA A 464 -10.34 7.53 -13.68
C ALA A 464 -11.01 7.32 -15.03
N ARG A 465 -10.68 8.19 -15.98
CA ARG A 465 -11.01 8.03 -17.39
C ARG A 465 -9.74 8.12 -18.21
N ALA A 466 -9.60 7.27 -19.21
CA ALA A 466 -8.43 7.27 -20.07
C ALA A 466 -8.84 7.32 -21.53
N LEU A 467 -8.07 8.07 -22.32
CA LEU A 467 -8.07 8.01 -23.78
C LEU A 467 -6.76 7.36 -24.23
N LEU A 468 -6.86 6.16 -24.78
CA LEU A 468 -5.72 5.44 -25.33
C LEU A 468 -5.74 5.57 -26.84
N THR A 469 -4.60 5.95 -27.41
CA THR A 469 -4.37 6.03 -28.86
C THR A 469 -3.15 5.18 -29.21
N ALA A 470 -3.25 4.36 -30.24
CA ALA A 470 -2.11 3.67 -30.83
C ALA A 470 -2.11 3.79 -32.35
N ARG A 471 -0.95 3.64 -32.97
CA ARG A 471 -0.81 3.49 -34.42
C ARG A 471 -0.26 2.11 -34.74
N LEU A 472 -1.04 1.30 -35.45
CA LEU A 472 -0.60 0.01 -35.97
C LEU A 472 0.19 0.19 -37.27
N GLY A 473 1.37 -0.40 -37.32
CA GLY A 473 2.20 -0.53 -38.51
C GLY A 473 2.03 -1.89 -39.20
N PRO A 474 2.89 -2.19 -40.20
CA PRO A 474 2.91 -3.49 -40.86
C PRO A 474 3.04 -4.65 -39.86
N ARG A 475 2.39 -5.78 -40.17
CA ARG A 475 2.36 -6.99 -39.30
C ARG A 475 1.82 -6.73 -37.89
N GLY A 476 1.00 -5.71 -37.70
CA GLY A 476 0.36 -5.41 -36.41
C GLY A 476 1.29 -4.80 -35.35
N ALA A 477 2.52 -4.42 -35.70
CA ALA A 477 3.44 -3.81 -34.74
C ALA A 477 2.93 -2.43 -34.30
N ILE A 478 2.86 -2.18 -32.98
CA ILE A 478 2.52 -0.86 -32.45
C ILE A 478 3.70 0.07 -32.68
N GLN A 479 3.50 1.14 -33.46
CA GLN A 479 4.53 2.13 -33.79
C GLN A 479 4.56 3.29 -32.80
N GLY A 480 3.39 3.66 -32.29
CA GLY A 480 3.22 4.74 -31.32
C GLY A 480 2.07 4.40 -30.37
N TRP A 481 2.21 4.84 -29.12
CA TRP A 481 1.25 4.67 -28.05
C TRP A 481 1.14 5.97 -27.25
N CYS A 482 -0.09 6.43 -26.99
CA CYS A 482 -0.35 7.48 -26.02
C CYS A 482 -1.50 7.05 -25.10
N ALA A 483 -1.28 7.21 -23.79
CA ALA A 483 -2.32 7.10 -22.77
C ALA A 483 -2.45 8.42 -22.04
N ARG A 484 -3.56 9.13 -22.27
CA ARG A 484 -3.95 10.30 -21.47
C ARG A 484 -4.97 9.88 -20.44
N ILE A 485 -4.69 10.13 -19.17
CA ILE A 485 -5.49 9.64 -18.05
C ILE A 485 -5.92 10.82 -17.18
N ALA A 486 -7.23 11.01 -17.05
CA ALA A 486 -7.81 11.93 -16.10
C ALA A 486 -8.13 11.22 -14.78
N ALA A 487 -7.58 11.73 -13.69
CA ALA A 487 -7.81 11.27 -12.33
C ALA A 487 -7.50 12.42 -11.34
N PRO A 488 -8.04 12.39 -10.11
CA PRO A 488 -7.60 13.33 -9.07
C PRO A 488 -6.17 13.04 -8.59
N ALA A 489 -5.46 14.11 -8.21
CA ALA A 489 -4.14 14.06 -7.59
C ALA A 489 -4.22 13.51 -6.15
N THR A 490 -4.22 12.18 -6.03
CA THR A 490 -4.47 11.47 -4.77
C THR A 490 -3.29 11.61 -3.81
N ILE A 491 -2.05 11.56 -4.29
CA ILE A 491 -0.86 11.81 -3.45
C ILE A 491 -0.85 13.26 -2.97
N GLY A 492 -1.14 14.23 -3.84
CA GLY A 492 -1.26 15.64 -3.45
C GLY A 492 -2.27 15.84 -2.31
N ALA A 493 -3.46 15.27 -2.44
CA ALA A 493 -4.49 15.31 -1.40
C ALA A 493 -4.03 14.64 -0.09
N MET A 494 -3.38 13.48 -0.17
CA MET A 494 -2.84 12.77 0.99
C MET A 494 -1.72 13.55 1.68
N ASN A 495 -0.78 14.14 0.94
CA ASN A 495 0.32 14.94 1.49
C ASN A 495 -0.24 16.11 2.31
N ARG A 496 -1.23 16.82 1.76
CA ARG A 496 -1.87 17.96 2.43
C ARG A 496 -2.55 17.57 3.74
N ARG A 497 -3.20 16.39 3.76
CA ARG A 497 -3.95 15.89 4.93
C ARG A 497 -3.05 15.27 5.98
N LEU A 498 -2.09 14.44 5.58
CA LEU A 498 -1.28 13.63 6.50
C LEU A 498 0.00 14.34 6.96
N MET A 499 0.57 15.18 6.09
CA MET A 499 1.83 15.92 6.33
C MET A 499 1.64 17.43 6.07
N PRO A 500 0.69 18.09 6.76
CA PRO A 500 0.44 19.51 6.55
C PRO A 500 1.70 20.34 6.86
N GLY A 501 2.07 21.23 5.93
CA GLY A 501 3.24 22.09 6.05
C GLY A 501 4.55 21.48 5.53
N ALA A 502 4.55 20.22 5.10
CA ALA A 502 5.69 19.64 4.38
C ALA A 502 5.80 20.25 2.96
N LEU A 503 7.02 20.52 2.51
CA LEU A 503 7.29 21.00 1.15
C LEU A 503 7.23 19.83 0.15
N LEU A 504 6.03 19.30 -0.08
CA LEU A 504 5.75 18.19 -0.98
C LEU A 504 4.85 18.65 -2.15
N PRO A 505 4.82 17.92 -3.27
CA PRO A 505 3.92 18.23 -4.39
C PRO A 505 2.46 18.35 -3.96
N GLY A 506 1.79 19.38 -4.49
CA GLY A 506 0.38 19.69 -4.23
C GLY A 506 -0.57 19.04 -5.25
N ASP A 507 -1.68 19.71 -5.57
CA ASP A 507 -2.81 19.15 -6.35
C ASP A 507 -2.60 19.12 -7.86
N GLY A 508 -1.36 19.21 -8.31
CA GLY A 508 -0.99 19.18 -9.72
C GLY A 508 -0.97 17.76 -10.28
N ALA A 509 -0.48 17.64 -11.52
CA ALA A 509 -0.31 16.33 -12.11
C ALA A 509 0.74 15.51 -11.31
N GLU A 510 0.51 14.19 -11.15
CA GLU A 510 1.37 13.30 -10.38
C GLU A 510 1.61 11.98 -11.12
N ALA A 511 2.83 11.46 -11.06
CA ALA A 511 3.18 10.15 -11.63
C ALA A 511 2.36 9.00 -11.00
N ALA A 512 2.01 9.15 -9.71
CA ALA A 512 1.25 8.18 -8.94
C ALA A 512 -0.13 7.87 -9.56
N ALA A 513 -0.75 8.84 -10.23
CA ALA A 513 -2.06 8.68 -10.87
C ALA A 513 -2.01 7.90 -12.19
N VAL A 514 -0.81 7.61 -12.73
CA VAL A 514 -0.60 6.90 -13.99
C VAL A 514 0.37 5.72 -13.87
N GLU A 515 0.66 5.26 -12.65
CA GLU A 515 1.52 4.10 -12.44
C GLU A 515 0.96 2.86 -13.16
N GLY A 516 1.79 2.19 -13.95
CA GLY A 516 1.38 1.03 -14.74
C GLY A 516 0.71 1.35 -16.08
N ALA A 517 0.56 2.62 -16.44
CA ALA A 517 0.08 3.01 -17.78
C ALA A 517 1.19 2.93 -18.85
N ASN A 518 2.46 2.87 -18.42
CA ASN A 518 3.56 2.54 -19.32
C ASN A 518 3.51 1.02 -19.65
N PRO A 519 3.20 0.62 -20.89
CA PRO A 519 3.08 -0.79 -21.23
C PRO A 519 4.42 -1.53 -21.03
N PRO A 520 4.42 -2.79 -20.59
CA PRO A 520 5.64 -3.59 -20.42
C PRO A 520 6.24 -4.08 -21.74
N TYR A 521 5.77 -3.54 -22.88
CA TYR A 521 6.07 -3.93 -24.24
C TYR A 521 7.07 -2.95 -24.86
N ALA A 522 8.00 -3.45 -25.68
CA ALA A 522 8.98 -2.69 -26.42
C ALA A 522 8.35 -1.93 -27.60
N ILE A 523 7.56 -0.90 -27.28
CA ILE A 523 6.93 0.00 -28.25
C ILE A 523 7.90 1.14 -28.58
N PRO A 524 8.14 1.48 -29.86
CA PRO A 524 9.15 2.47 -30.25
C PRO A 524 8.92 3.88 -29.68
N ALA A 525 7.66 4.30 -29.61
CA ALA A 525 7.28 5.61 -29.08
C ALA A 525 6.10 5.48 -28.12
N VAL A 526 6.29 5.93 -26.88
CA VAL A 526 5.29 5.86 -25.81
C VAL A 526 5.17 7.23 -25.17
N VAL A 527 3.92 7.67 -24.98
CA VAL A 527 3.57 8.84 -24.18
C VAL A 527 2.56 8.44 -23.10
N VAL A 528 2.79 8.86 -21.87
CA VAL A 528 1.83 8.72 -20.76
C VAL A 528 1.65 10.06 -20.09
N GLU A 529 0.39 10.50 -20.05
CA GLU A 529 -0.02 11.81 -19.54
C GLU A 529 -1.02 11.66 -18.40
N HIS A 530 -0.82 12.47 -17.37
CA HIS A 530 -1.82 12.66 -16.32
C HIS A 530 -2.48 14.03 -16.48
N ALA A 531 -3.81 14.03 -16.56
CA ALA A 531 -4.66 15.21 -16.55
C ALA A 531 -5.37 15.29 -15.17
N PRO A 532 -4.86 16.07 -14.20
CA PRO A 532 -5.46 16.16 -12.87
C PRO A 532 -6.90 16.69 -12.95
N ALA A 533 -7.82 16.01 -12.26
CA ALA A 533 -9.24 16.37 -12.19
C ALA A 533 -9.67 16.67 -10.74
N ASP A 534 -10.22 17.86 -10.49
CA ASP A 534 -10.88 18.16 -9.22
C ASP A 534 -12.30 17.61 -9.22
N ILE A 535 -12.50 16.54 -8.46
CA ILE A 535 -13.77 15.82 -8.36
C ILE A 535 -14.60 16.20 -7.12
N GLY A 536 -14.15 17.18 -6.32
CA GLY A 536 -14.86 17.66 -5.13
C GLY A 536 -14.87 16.71 -3.92
N ILE A 537 -14.22 15.54 -4.02
CA ILE A 537 -14.04 14.59 -2.90
C ILE A 537 -12.58 14.19 -2.75
N GLU A 538 -12.17 13.94 -1.51
CA GLU A 538 -10.83 13.44 -1.21
C GLU A 538 -10.74 11.92 -1.44
N THR A 539 -9.75 11.50 -2.22
CA THR A 539 -9.42 10.09 -2.50
C THR A 539 -8.26 9.59 -1.64
N GLY A 540 -7.96 8.30 -1.72
CA GLY A 540 -6.85 7.69 -1.02
C GLY A 540 -6.33 6.44 -1.73
N MET A 541 -5.19 5.94 -1.24
CA MET A 541 -4.58 4.72 -1.79
C MET A 541 -5.47 3.52 -1.53
N TRP A 542 -5.88 2.85 -2.60
CA TRP A 542 -6.52 1.55 -2.57
C TRP A 542 -5.53 0.49 -3.07
N ARG A 543 -5.70 -0.79 -2.70
CA ARG A 543 -4.76 -1.88 -3.03
C ARG A 543 -4.36 -1.84 -4.52
N SER A 544 -3.06 -1.72 -4.80
CA SER A 544 -2.48 -1.58 -6.15
C SER A 544 -2.59 -0.20 -6.79
N VAL A 545 -2.99 0.83 -6.05
CA VAL A 545 -2.93 2.26 -6.45
C VAL A 545 -3.46 2.45 -7.88
N ALA A 546 -2.72 3.11 -8.77
CA ALA A 546 -3.15 3.33 -10.15
C ALA A 546 -3.02 2.07 -11.02
N HIS A 547 -2.10 1.15 -10.69
CA HIS A 547 -1.97 -0.12 -11.40
C HIS A 547 -3.30 -0.87 -11.49
N SER A 548 -4.17 -0.73 -10.48
CA SER A 548 -5.50 -1.35 -10.46
C SER A 548 -6.38 -0.99 -11.66
N TYR A 549 -6.34 0.25 -12.14
CA TYR A 549 -7.15 0.69 -13.28
C TYR A 549 -6.34 0.87 -14.57
N THR A 550 -5.05 1.24 -14.48
CA THR A 550 -4.24 1.40 -15.69
C THR A 550 -4.03 0.06 -16.38
N ALA A 551 -3.88 -1.05 -15.63
CA ALA A 551 -3.76 -2.38 -16.24
C ALA A 551 -5.03 -2.77 -17.01
N PHE A 552 -6.21 -2.43 -16.50
CA PHE A 552 -7.46 -2.60 -17.25
C PHE A 552 -7.42 -1.82 -18.57
N PHE A 553 -7.03 -0.55 -18.53
CA PHE A 553 -6.93 0.27 -19.74
C PHE A 553 -5.91 -0.29 -20.74
N THR A 554 -4.69 -0.59 -20.27
CA THR A 554 -3.59 -1.01 -21.14
C THR A 554 -3.80 -2.40 -21.71
N GLU A 555 -4.10 -3.41 -20.89
CA GLU A 555 -4.19 -4.80 -21.34
C GLU A 555 -5.47 -5.11 -22.11
N SER A 556 -6.57 -4.39 -21.87
CA SER A 556 -7.76 -4.48 -22.74
C SER A 556 -7.52 -3.80 -24.08
N PHE A 557 -6.82 -2.67 -24.12
CA PHE A 557 -6.49 -2.01 -25.39
C PHE A 557 -5.49 -2.83 -26.22
N VAL A 558 -4.51 -3.47 -25.59
CA VAL A 558 -3.60 -4.41 -26.26
C VAL A 558 -4.37 -5.57 -26.91
N ASP A 559 -5.40 -6.10 -26.25
CA ASP A 559 -6.24 -7.15 -26.80
C ASP A 559 -7.09 -6.66 -28.00
N GLU A 560 -7.61 -5.43 -27.93
CA GLU A 560 -8.28 -4.80 -29.06
C GLU A 560 -7.36 -4.58 -30.26
N LEU A 561 -6.10 -4.20 -30.02
CA LEU A 561 -5.09 -4.04 -31.07
C LEU A 561 -4.72 -5.39 -31.70
N ALA A 562 -4.59 -6.44 -30.89
CA ALA A 562 -4.37 -7.81 -31.37
C ALA A 562 -5.50 -8.26 -32.30
N ALA A 563 -6.76 -8.05 -31.88
CA ALA A 563 -7.94 -8.37 -32.68
C ALA A 563 -7.97 -7.61 -34.01
N ARG A 564 -7.64 -6.30 -34.01
CA ARG A 564 -7.55 -5.49 -35.23
C ARG A 564 -6.41 -5.90 -36.15
N ALA A 565 -5.30 -6.37 -35.59
CA ALA A 565 -4.18 -6.90 -36.34
C ALA A 565 -4.43 -8.31 -36.90
N GLY A 566 -5.48 -9.00 -36.43
CA GLY A 566 -5.73 -10.41 -36.77
C GLY A 566 -4.68 -11.36 -36.20
N ILE A 567 -4.09 -11.01 -35.05
CA ILE A 567 -3.03 -11.78 -34.39
C ILE A 567 -3.58 -12.31 -33.06
N ASP A 568 -3.30 -13.58 -32.75
CA ASP A 568 -3.63 -14.19 -31.46
C ASP A 568 -3.10 -13.31 -30.28
N PRO A 569 -3.89 -13.10 -29.22
CA PRO A 569 -3.53 -12.21 -28.10
C PRO A 569 -2.23 -12.56 -27.37
N LEU A 570 -1.85 -13.84 -27.29
CA LEU A 570 -0.60 -14.27 -26.67
C LEU A 570 0.58 -13.90 -27.56
N SER A 571 0.51 -14.29 -28.83
CA SER A 571 1.52 -14.03 -29.86
C SER A 571 1.77 -12.54 -30.03
N PHE A 572 0.70 -11.74 -30.01
CA PHE A 572 0.76 -10.29 -30.08
C PHE A 572 1.54 -9.68 -28.91
N ARG A 573 1.35 -10.18 -27.69
CA ARG A 573 2.13 -9.76 -26.51
C ARG A 573 3.58 -10.23 -26.62
N MET A 574 3.78 -11.52 -26.92
CA MET A 574 5.09 -12.17 -26.95
C MET A 574 6.06 -11.49 -27.93
N GLN A 575 5.59 -11.10 -29.13
CA GLN A 575 6.45 -10.42 -30.10
C GLN A 575 6.95 -9.04 -29.61
N MET A 576 6.26 -8.42 -28.66
CA MET A 576 6.61 -7.09 -28.13
C MET A 576 7.37 -7.16 -26.81
N LEU A 577 7.54 -8.32 -26.17
CA LEU A 577 8.15 -8.39 -24.84
C LEU A 577 9.66 -8.14 -24.84
N GLY A 578 10.37 -8.47 -25.94
CA GLY A 578 11.75 -8.10 -26.32
C GLY A 578 12.87 -8.08 -25.26
N GLY A 579 12.70 -7.34 -24.17
CA GLY A 579 13.60 -7.20 -23.03
C GLY A 579 13.00 -7.63 -21.67
N ASN A 580 11.83 -8.27 -21.63
CA ASN A 580 11.18 -8.69 -20.38
C ASN A 580 10.99 -10.23 -20.32
N PRO A 581 12.07 -11.01 -20.15
CA PRO A 581 12.01 -12.47 -20.15
C PRO A 581 11.21 -13.05 -18.96
N ARG A 582 11.15 -12.33 -17.82
CA ARG A 582 10.38 -12.76 -16.64
C ARG A 582 8.89 -12.71 -16.91
N LEU A 583 8.38 -11.62 -17.51
CA LEU A 583 6.97 -11.52 -17.88
C LEU A 583 6.60 -12.49 -19.01
N ALA A 584 7.50 -12.68 -19.99
CA ALA A 584 7.32 -13.70 -21.04
C ALA A 584 7.20 -15.12 -20.45
N ARG A 585 8.01 -15.43 -19.44
CA ARG A 585 7.91 -16.70 -18.71
C ARG A 585 6.57 -16.86 -17.99
N CYS A 586 6.06 -15.79 -17.36
CA CYS A 586 4.74 -15.79 -16.75
C CYS A 586 3.64 -16.08 -17.78
N LEU A 587 3.66 -15.39 -18.92
CA LEU A 587 2.70 -15.59 -20.01
C LEU A 587 2.74 -17.02 -20.56
N ASN A 588 3.91 -17.55 -20.88
CA ASN A 588 4.06 -18.93 -21.34
C ASN A 588 3.56 -19.95 -20.31
N ARG A 589 3.84 -19.71 -19.03
CA ARG A 589 3.46 -20.62 -17.94
C ARG A 589 1.95 -20.62 -17.73
N VAL A 590 1.31 -19.45 -17.72
CA VAL A 590 -0.13 -19.34 -17.48
C VAL A 590 -0.92 -19.96 -18.63
N THR A 591 -0.49 -19.78 -19.87
CA THR A 591 -1.18 -20.35 -21.05
C THR A 591 -0.97 -21.85 -21.17
N ALA A 592 0.22 -22.36 -20.83
CA ALA A 592 0.48 -23.80 -20.77
C ALA A 592 -0.37 -24.50 -19.68
N ILE A 593 -0.50 -23.90 -18.50
CA ILE A 593 -1.28 -24.48 -17.39
C ILE A 593 -2.78 -24.32 -17.62
N GLY A 594 -3.21 -23.16 -18.12
CA GLY A 594 -4.63 -22.85 -18.33
C GLY A 594 -5.22 -23.49 -19.57
N GLY A 595 -4.41 -24.04 -20.49
CA GLY A 595 -4.92 -24.62 -21.73
C GLY A 595 -5.45 -23.54 -22.67
N TRP A 596 -4.62 -22.54 -22.95
CA TRP A 596 -4.98 -21.44 -23.84
C TRP A 596 -5.37 -21.94 -25.24
N SER A 597 -6.58 -21.58 -25.67
CA SER A 597 -7.17 -21.98 -26.96
C SER A 597 -7.11 -20.88 -28.01
N GLY A 598 -6.34 -19.81 -27.77
CA GLY A 598 -6.25 -18.67 -28.70
C GLY A 598 -7.20 -17.52 -28.39
N GLY A 599 -8.04 -17.65 -27.35
CA GLY A 599 -9.09 -16.67 -27.05
C GLY A 599 -10.13 -16.60 -28.17
N GLU A 600 -10.36 -17.73 -28.85
CA GLU A 600 -11.26 -17.82 -29.98
C GLU A 600 -12.69 -17.43 -29.60
N ARG A 601 -13.47 -17.00 -30.60
CA ARG A 601 -14.88 -16.64 -30.38
C ARG A 601 -15.64 -17.83 -29.79
N GLY A 602 -16.28 -17.61 -28.65
CA GLY A 602 -17.01 -18.62 -27.88
C GLY A 602 -16.17 -19.37 -26.85
N SER A 603 -14.84 -19.19 -26.80
CA SER A 603 -13.97 -19.86 -25.81
C SER A 603 -14.21 -19.37 -24.38
N GLY A 604 -14.57 -18.09 -24.21
CA GLY A 604 -14.65 -17.44 -22.91
C GLY A 604 -13.31 -17.35 -22.18
N GLN A 605 -12.18 -17.45 -22.90
CA GLN A 605 -10.85 -17.32 -22.33
C GLN A 605 -10.26 -15.93 -22.60
N GLY A 606 -9.59 -15.35 -21.61
CA GLY A 606 -8.91 -14.06 -21.72
C GLY A 606 -7.62 -14.05 -20.94
N ILE A 607 -6.60 -13.36 -21.47
CA ILE A 607 -5.30 -13.21 -20.80
C ILE A 607 -4.97 -11.74 -20.55
N ALA A 608 -4.20 -11.50 -19.49
CA ALA A 608 -3.57 -10.21 -19.21
C ALA A 608 -2.26 -10.43 -18.44
N ALA A 609 -1.34 -9.48 -18.57
CA ALA A 609 -0.08 -9.50 -17.87
C ALA A 609 0.24 -8.14 -17.25
N HIS A 610 0.95 -8.13 -16.12
CA HIS A 610 1.33 -6.89 -15.45
C HIS A 610 2.68 -7.00 -14.76
N SER A 611 3.37 -5.87 -14.64
CA SER A 611 4.63 -5.76 -13.91
C SER A 611 4.57 -4.56 -12.97
N SER A 612 4.76 -4.80 -11.68
CA SER A 612 4.83 -3.74 -10.68
C SER A 612 5.62 -4.22 -9.46
N PHE A 613 6.16 -3.28 -8.68
CA PHE A 613 6.86 -3.57 -7.42
C PHE A 613 8.03 -4.58 -7.53
N GLY A 614 8.65 -4.72 -8.71
CA GLY A 614 9.72 -5.71 -8.96
C GLY A 614 9.23 -7.16 -9.18
N SER A 615 7.92 -7.36 -9.26
CA SER A 615 7.26 -8.64 -9.54
C SER A 615 6.53 -8.61 -10.89
N HIS A 616 6.32 -9.79 -11.45
CA HIS A 616 5.67 -10.01 -12.73
C HIS A 616 4.55 -11.04 -12.56
N VAL A 617 3.42 -10.81 -13.21
CA VAL A 617 2.29 -11.73 -13.20
C VAL A 617 1.67 -11.82 -14.59
N ALA A 618 1.20 -13.00 -14.95
CA ALA A 618 0.25 -13.20 -16.04
C ALA A 618 -0.94 -14.00 -15.52
N MET A 619 -2.14 -13.68 -16.02
CA MET A 619 -3.37 -14.37 -15.68
C MET A 619 -4.10 -14.84 -16.94
N LEU A 620 -4.73 -16.00 -16.83
CA LEU A 620 -5.73 -16.51 -17.75
C LEU A 620 -7.02 -16.66 -16.97
N ALA A 621 -8.09 -16.04 -17.46
CA ALA A 621 -9.44 -16.19 -16.92
C ALA A 621 -10.31 -16.96 -17.90
N GLU A 622 -11.18 -17.81 -17.37
CA GLU A 622 -12.21 -18.54 -18.11
C GLU A 622 -13.57 -18.22 -17.50
N LEU A 623 -14.53 -17.87 -18.35
CA LEU A 623 -15.87 -17.52 -17.92
C LEU A 623 -16.91 -17.90 -18.96
N ARG A 624 -18.16 -17.90 -18.51
CA ARG A 624 -19.36 -18.05 -19.35
C ARG A 624 -20.36 -16.97 -19.01
N VAL A 625 -21.18 -16.60 -19.99
CA VAL A 625 -22.33 -15.70 -19.78
C VAL A 625 -23.60 -16.53 -19.85
N ARG A 626 -24.40 -16.50 -18.79
CA ARG A 626 -25.68 -17.19 -18.70
C ARG A 626 -26.74 -16.23 -18.19
N ASP A 627 -27.84 -16.08 -18.93
CA ASP A 627 -28.97 -15.21 -18.55
C ASP A 627 -28.54 -13.77 -18.22
N GLY A 628 -27.52 -13.26 -18.92
CA GLY A 628 -26.93 -11.93 -18.71
C GLY A 628 -25.94 -11.83 -17.54
N ALA A 629 -25.76 -12.89 -16.75
CA ALA A 629 -24.81 -12.94 -15.63
C ALA A 629 -23.45 -13.51 -16.08
N VAL A 630 -22.37 -12.94 -15.52
CA VAL A 630 -20.99 -13.39 -15.73
C VAL A 630 -20.66 -14.46 -14.70
N MET A 631 -20.37 -15.67 -15.15
CA MET A 631 -19.93 -16.79 -14.32
C MET A 631 -18.44 -17.03 -14.58
N VAL A 632 -17.59 -16.68 -13.62
CA VAL A 632 -16.15 -16.96 -13.71
C VAL A 632 -15.94 -18.41 -13.25
N ASP A 633 -15.42 -19.25 -14.13
CA ASP A 633 -15.23 -20.68 -13.84
C ASP A 633 -13.84 -20.92 -13.25
N ARG A 634 -12.82 -20.28 -13.82
CA ARG A 634 -11.42 -20.53 -13.47
C ARG A 634 -10.53 -19.32 -13.69
N ILE A 635 -9.56 -19.11 -12.79
CA ILE A 635 -8.47 -18.16 -12.95
C ILE A 635 -7.14 -18.88 -12.68
N VAL A 636 -6.24 -18.83 -13.65
CA VAL A 636 -4.86 -19.33 -13.52
C VAL A 636 -3.93 -18.12 -13.46
N ALA A 637 -2.99 -18.11 -12.52
CA ALA A 637 -1.99 -17.07 -12.38
C ALA A 637 -0.58 -17.68 -12.36
N ALA A 638 0.36 -17.09 -13.11
CA ALA A 638 1.78 -17.39 -13.01
C ALA A 638 2.53 -16.15 -12.53
N VAL A 639 3.32 -16.28 -11.48
CA VAL A 639 3.94 -15.15 -10.76
C VAL A 639 5.44 -15.37 -10.61
N ASP A 640 6.24 -14.41 -11.07
CA ASP A 640 7.66 -14.31 -10.77
C ASP A 640 7.88 -13.09 -9.86
N CYS A 641 8.20 -13.35 -8.58
CA CYS A 641 8.46 -12.31 -7.59
C CYS A 641 9.91 -12.28 -7.11
N GLY A 642 10.84 -12.85 -7.87
CA GLY A 642 12.23 -12.99 -7.42
C GLY A 642 12.35 -14.07 -6.34
N ARG A 643 13.34 -13.94 -5.46
CA ARG A 643 13.48 -14.85 -4.32
C ARG A 643 12.21 -14.87 -3.47
N ILE A 644 11.75 -16.07 -3.14
CA ILE A 644 10.58 -16.30 -2.30
C ILE A 644 11.06 -16.62 -0.89
N ILE A 645 10.60 -15.85 0.10
CA ILE A 645 10.90 -16.11 1.50
C ILE A 645 9.91 -17.15 2.07
N HIS A 646 8.61 -16.97 1.79
CA HIS A 646 7.57 -17.85 2.27
C HIS A 646 6.55 -18.15 1.15
N PRO A 647 6.59 -19.35 0.53
CA PRO A 647 5.78 -19.66 -0.65
C PRO A 647 4.27 -19.60 -0.39
N ASP A 648 3.80 -20.12 0.75
CA ASP A 648 2.36 -20.11 1.05
C ASP A 648 1.80 -18.72 1.31
N ILE A 649 2.56 -17.82 1.95
CA ILE A 649 2.14 -16.42 2.12
C ILE A 649 2.07 -15.72 0.77
N VAL A 650 3.04 -15.96 -0.12
CA VAL A 650 2.97 -15.44 -1.50
C VAL A 650 1.70 -15.95 -2.17
N ARG A 651 1.45 -17.26 -2.15
CA ARG A 651 0.25 -17.88 -2.74
C ARG A 651 -1.05 -17.25 -2.20
N GLN A 652 -1.17 -17.12 -0.87
CA GLN A 652 -2.32 -16.48 -0.22
C GLN A 652 -2.52 -15.02 -0.66
N GLN A 653 -1.43 -14.26 -0.83
CA GLN A 653 -1.52 -12.87 -1.32
C GLN A 653 -2.00 -12.79 -2.77
N ILE A 654 -1.58 -13.75 -3.62
CA ILE A 654 -2.03 -13.83 -5.02
C ILE A 654 -3.51 -14.23 -5.08
N GLU A 655 -3.92 -15.27 -4.36
CA GLU A 655 -5.33 -15.72 -4.28
C GLU A 655 -6.24 -14.59 -3.76
N GLY A 656 -5.87 -13.97 -2.64
CA GLY A 656 -6.62 -12.84 -2.10
C GLY A 656 -6.62 -11.62 -3.02
N GLY A 657 -5.55 -11.40 -3.81
CA GLY A 657 -5.49 -10.34 -4.81
C GLY A 657 -6.40 -10.61 -6.02
N ILE A 658 -6.52 -11.87 -6.45
CA ILE A 658 -7.45 -12.29 -7.51
C ILE A 658 -8.89 -12.01 -7.08
N ILE A 659 -9.28 -12.44 -5.88
CA ILE A 659 -10.63 -12.20 -5.33
C ILE A 659 -10.90 -10.69 -5.20
N TRP A 660 -9.92 -9.91 -4.76
CA TRP A 660 -10.01 -8.46 -4.66
C TRP A 660 -10.22 -7.79 -6.02
N GLY A 661 -9.48 -8.23 -7.05
CA GLY A 661 -9.63 -7.76 -8.42
C GLY A 661 -10.97 -8.14 -9.03
N MET A 662 -11.48 -9.35 -8.74
CA MET A 662 -12.82 -9.78 -9.16
C MET A 662 -13.90 -8.91 -8.54
N ALA A 663 -13.80 -8.63 -7.24
CA ALA A 663 -14.72 -7.75 -6.55
C ALA A 663 -14.76 -6.34 -7.16
N ALA A 664 -13.62 -5.79 -7.56
CA ALA A 664 -13.55 -4.49 -8.24
C ALA A 664 -14.05 -4.53 -9.70
N ALA A 665 -13.84 -5.65 -10.40
CA ALA A 665 -14.23 -5.79 -11.80
C ALA A 665 -15.72 -6.10 -11.99
N LEU A 666 -16.34 -6.83 -11.05
CA LEU A 666 -17.71 -7.35 -11.18
C LEU A 666 -18.68 -6.74 -10.15
N GLY A 667 -18.17 -6.27 -9.01
CA GLY A 667 -18.98 -5.73 -7.92
C GLY A 667 -19.63 -4.38 -8.24
N GLY A 668 -20.45 -3.91 -7.32
CA GLY A 668 -21.11 -2.60 -7.39
C GLY A 668 -20.13 -1.43 -7.33
N ALA A 669 -20.37 -0.43 -8.16
CA ALA A 669 -19.67 0.86 -8.11
C ALA A 669 -20.10 1.68 -6.90
N ILE A 670 -19.20 2.50 -6.35
CA ILE A 670 -19.57 3.56 -5.41
C ILE A 670 -19.98 4.79 -6.22
N GLY A 671 -21.24 5.20 -6.09
CA GLY A 671 -21.71 6.50 -6.57
C GLY A 671 -21.79 7.52 -5.43
N ILE A 672 -21.87 8.80 -5.78
CA ILE A 672 -22.02 9.92 -4.86
C ILE A 672 -23.28 10.73 -5.24
N GLU A 673 -24.16 10.91 -4.26
CA GLU A 673 -25.31 11.81 -4.35
C GLU A 673 -25.28 12.81 -3.20
N LYS A 674 -25.26 14.11 -3.50
CA LYS A 674 -25.24 15.19 -2.50
C LYS A 674 -24.16 14.98 -1.43
N GLY A 675 -22.97 14.57 -1.86
CA GLY A 675 -21.80 14.32 -1.01
C GLY A 675 -21.87 13.05 -0.18
N VAL A 676 -22.87 12.19 -0.39
CA VAL A 676 -23.06 10.93 0.35
C VAL A 676 -22.92 9.75 -0.61
N ALA A 677 -22.24 8.69 -0.15
CA ALA A 677 -22.15 7.45 -0.91
C ALA A 677 -23.53 6.81 -1.11
N THR A 678 -23.82 6.37 -2.34
CA THR A 678 -25.06 5.66 -2.68
C THR A 678 -25.12 4.28 -2.04
N VAL A 679 -23.96 3.70 -1.73
CA VAL A 679 -23.81 2.43 -1.02
C VAL A 679 -23.24 2.68 0.38
N ARG A 680 -23.82 2.03 1.40
CA ARG A 680 -23.41 2.21 2.80
C ARG A 680 -22.79 0.97 3.44
N ASN A 681 -23.12 -0.22 2.96
CA ASN A 681 -22.73 -1.48 3.60
C ASN A 681 -22.52 -2.58 2.52
N PHE A 682 -22.02 -3.74 2.93
CA PHE A 682 -21.60 -4.83 2.03
C PHE A 682 -22.71 -5.36 1.12
N ASP A 683 -23.96 -5.30 1.58
CA ASP A 683 -25.15 -5.71 0.83
C ASP A 683 -25.34 -4.88 -0.45
N GLY A 684 -25.05 -3.58 -0.40
CA GLY A 684 -25.14 -2.69 -1.56
C GLY A 684 -23.92 -2.75 -2.51
N LEU A 685 -22.81 -3.37 -2.08
CA LEU A 685 -21.60 -3.50 -2.89
C LEU A 685 -21.65 -4.67 -3.87
N GLY A 686 -22.59 -5.61 -3.71
CA GLY A 686 -22.69 -6.77 -4.60
C GLY A 686 -21.37 -7.56 -4.73
N LEU A 687 -20.63 -7.71 -3.64
CA LEU A 687 -19.34 -8.40 -3.63
C LEU A 687 -19.51 -9.90 -3.95
N PRO A 688 -18.53 -10.54 -4.62
CA PRO A 688 -18.52 -11.98 -4.83
C PRO A 688 -18.65 -12.72 -3.49
N ARG A 689 -19.58 -13.69 -3.43
CA ARG A 689 -19.75 -14.61 -2.31
C ARG A 689 -18.88 -15.84 -2.53
N LEU A 690 -18.78 -16.70 -1.50
CA LEU A 690 -18.01 -17.93 -1.59
C LEU A 690 -18.42 -18.82 -2.78
N ALA A 691 -19.71 -18.84 -3.14
CA ALA A 691 -20.22 -19.59 -4.29
C ALA A 691 -19.84 -19.00 -5.65
N ASP A 692 -19.43 -17.73 -5.68
CA ASP A 692 -19.02 -17.01 -6.89
C ASP A 692 -17.49 -17.08 -7.10
N ILE A 693 -16.74 -17.66 -6.16
CA ILE A 693 -15.28 -17.77 -6.25
C ILE A 693 -14.92 -18.94 -7.20
N PRO A 694 -14.15 -18.67 -8.26
CA PRO A 694 -13.78 -19.69 -9.25
C PRO A 694 -12.72 -20.64 -8.69
N GLU A 695 -12.40 -21.68 -9.45
CA GLU A 695 -11.14 -22.38 -9.24
C GLU A 695 -9.97 -21.40 -9.45
N ILE A 696 -9.14 -21.20 -8.43
CA ILE A 696 -7.94 -20.37 -8.51
C ILE A 696 -6.70 -21.28 -8.48
N ARG A 697 -5.90 -21.23 -9.54
CA ARG A 697 -4.62 -21.96 -9.63
C ARG A 697 -3.46 -20.99 -9.72
N VAL A 698 -2.61 -20.99 -8.71
CA VAL A 698 -1.40 -20.14 -8.66
C VAL A 698 -0.14 -20.97 -8.91
N GLU A 699 0.68 -20.53 -9.84
CA GLU A 699 2.01 -21.05 -10.11
C GLU A 699 3.06 -20.01 -9.73
N LEU A 700 3.95 -20.37 -8.80
CA LEU A 700 5.06 -19.52 -8.40
C LEU A 700 6.30 -19.92 -9.19
N ILE A 701 6.86 -18.98 -9.94
CA ILE A 701 8.06 -19.18 -10.74
C ILE A 701 9.28 -18.97 -9.83
N GLU A 702 10.12 -19.99 -9.74
CA GLU A 702 11.41 -19.90 -9.06
C GLU A 702 12.33 -18.89 -9.75
N SER A 703 12.95 -18.01 -8.95
CA SER A 703 13.77 -16.91 -9.45
C SER A 703 14.83 -16.51 -8.43
N GLY A 704 16.06 -16.33 -8.91
CA GLY A 704 17.19 -15.86 -8.10
C GLY A 704 17.28 -14.34 -7.95
N GLU A 705 16.40 -13.60 -8.62
CA GLU A 705 16.35 -12.14 -8.60
C GLU A 705 16.07 -11.59 -7.19
N ALA A 706 16.34 -10.30 -6.98
CA ALA A 706 15.95 -9.62 -5.75
C ALA A 706 14.43 -9.78 -5.49
N PRO A 707 14.02 -9.97 -4.22
CA PRO A 707 12.61 -10.19 -3.90
C PRO A 707 11.79 -8.96 -4.26
N GLY A 708 10.72 -9.17 -5.02
CA GLY A 708 9.72 -8.17 -5.37
C GLY A 708 8.56 -8.11 -4.38
N GLY A 709 7.59 -7.25 -4.70
CA GLY A 709 6.40 -7.04 -3.90
C GLY A 709 5.19 -7.84 -4.39
N VAL A 710 4.60 -8.65 -3.52
CA VAL A 710 3.46 -9.54 -3.88
C VAL A 710 2.11 -9.08 -3.33
N GLY A 711 2.09 -8.13 -2.39
CA GLY A 711 0.87 -7.70 -1.71
C GLY A 711 -0.18 -7.11 -2.65
N GLU A 712 0.24 -6.58 -3.80
CA GLU A 712 -0.62 -5.83 -4.73
C GLU A 712 -0.60 -6.39 -6.16
N ILE A 713 0.39 -7.21 -6.53
CA ILE A 713 0.68 -7.57 -7.93
C ILE A 713 -0.45 -8.35 -8.62
N ALA A 714 -1.27 -9.09 -7.86
CA ALA A 714 -2.32 -9.94 -8.42
C ALA A 714 -3.64 -9.21 -8.73
N VAL A 715 -3.86 -7.99 -8.23
CA VAL A 715 -5.10 -7.24 -8.50
C VAL A 715 -5.16 -6.71 -9.95
N PRO A 716 -4.11 -6.04 -10.48
CA PRO A 716 -4.15 -5.39 -11.79
C PRO A 716 -4.58 -6.25 -12.98
N PRO A 717 -4.09 -7.49 -13.18
CA PRO A 717 -4.41 -8.26 -14.38
C PRO A 717 -5.83 -8.87 -14.38
N VAL A 718 -6.58 -8.82 -13.28
CA VAL A 718 -7.89 -9.50 -13.17
C VAL A 718 -8.93 -8.86 -14.08
N ALA A 719 -9.17 -7.56 -13.93
CA ALA A 719 -10.16 -6.84 -14.73
C ALA A 719 -9.94 -6.97 -16.25
N PRO A 720 -8.73 -6.76 -16.81
CA PRO A 720 -8.50 -6.95 -18.24
C PRO A 720 -8.61 -8.42 -18.66
N ALA A 721 -8.15 -9.40 -17.87
CA ALA A 721 -8.32 -10.81 -18.21
C ALA A 721 -9.81 -11.19 -18.32
N LEU A 722 -10.64 -10.72 -17.38
CA LEU A 722 -12.09 -10.92 -17.42
C LEU A 722 -12.75 -10.17 -18.60
N ALA A 723 -12.36 -8.93 -18.88
CA ALA A 723 -12.90 -8.17 -20.00
C ALA A 723 -12.56 -8.81 -21.36
N ASN A 724 -11.33 -9.33 -21.51
CA ASN A 724 -10.89 -10.05 -22.71
C ASN A 724 -11.64 -11.38 -22.85
N ALA A 725 -11.85 -12.10 -21.74
CA ALA A 725 -12.63 -13.33 -21.72
C ALA A 725 -14.11 -13.10 -22.06
N LEU A 726 -14.71 -12.01 -21.57
CA LEU A 726 -16.07 -11.59 -21.94
C LEU A 726 -16.19 -11.25 -23.42
N PHE A 727 -15.20 -10.56 -23.99
CA PHE A 727 -15.16 -10.31 -25.42
C PHE A 727 -15.06 -11.61 -26.22
N ALA A 728 -14.21 -12.56 -25.80
CA ALA A 728 -14.12 -13.87 -26.44
C ALA A 728 -15.46 -14.62 -26.36
N ALA A 729 -16.17 -14.56 -25.23
CA ALA A 729 -17.46 -15.23 -25.04
C ALA A 729 -18.61 -14.59 -25.85
N THR A 730 -18.68 -13.26 -25.91
CA THR A 730 -19.88 -12.53 -26.38
C THR A 730 -19.66 -11.71 -27.67
N GLY A 731 -18.42 -11.35 -27.98
CA GLY A 731 -18.07 -10.35 -28.98
C GLY A 731 -18.30 -8.90 -28.52
N GLU A 732 -18.85 -8.67 -27.33
CA GLU A 732 -19.03 -7.34 -26.75
C GLU A 732 -17.75 -6.86 -26.06
N ARG A 733 -17.28 -5.65 -26.40
CA ARG A 733 -16.12 -5.04 -25.75
C ARG A 733 -16.57 -4.05 -24.69
N LEU A 734 -16.46 -4.45 -23.43
CA LEU A 734 -16.73 -3.60 -22.28
C LEU A 734 -15.47 -2.77 -21.93
N ARG A 735 -15.63 -1.45 -21.84
CA ARG A 735 -14.53 -0.50 -21.54
C ARG A 735 -14.72 0.26 -20.22
N ASP A 736 -15.79 -0.05 -19.51
CA ASP A 736 -16.17 0.60 -18.27
C ASP A 736 -16.30 -0.48 -17.18
N LEU A 737 -15.71 -0.23 -16.02
CA LEU A 737 -15.96 -1.06 -14.83
C LEU A 737 -17.18 -0.53 -14.07
N PRO A 738 -17.99 -1.41 -13.43
CA PRO A 738 -17.88 -2.87 -13.45
C PRO A 738 -18.37 -3.50 -14.77
N LEU A 739 -17.84 -4.67 -15.09
CA LEU A 739 -18.11 -5.42 -16.32
C LEU A 739 -19.53 -6.03 -16.28
N ARG A 740 -20.50 -5.35 -16.88
CA ARG A 740 -21.90 -5.79 -16.97
C ARG A 740 -22.34 -5.95 -18.43
N PRO A 741 -22.41 -7.19 -18.96
CA PRO A 741 -22.89 -7.44 -20.32
C PRO A 741 -24.35 -7.00 -20.49
N GLY A 742 -24.69 -6.45 -21.66
CA GLY A 742 -26.09 -6.09 -21.99
C GLY A 742 -26.68 -4.88 -21.25
N GLY A 743 -25.85 -4.10 -20.53
CA GLY A 743 -26.29 -2.84 -19.92
C GLY A 743 -26.54 -1.75 -20.97
N THR A 744 -27.69 -1.08 -20.92
CA THR A 744 -27.88 0.22 -21.57
C THR A 744 -26.92 1.24 -20.94
N LYS A 745 -26.11 1.88 -21.78
CA LYS A 745 -25.15 2.94 -21.42
C LYS A 745 -25.72 4.04 -20.54
#